data_AF-A0AAU2K037-F1
#
_entry.id   AF-A0AAU2K037-F1
#
_cell.length_a   1.000
_cell.length_b   1.000
_cell.length_c   1.000
_cell.angle_alpha   90.00
_cell.angle_beta   90.00
_cell.angle_gamma   90.00
#
_symmetry.space_group_name_H-M   'P 1'
#
loop_
_entity.id
_entity.type
_entity.pdbx_description
1 polymer ?
#
loop_
_entity_poly.entity_id
_entity_poly.type
_entity_poly.pdbx_seq_one_letter_code
_entity_poly.pdbx_strand_id
1 'polypeptide(L)'
;MSTPPAPGAPSWLHCAHGADSVADPVGCRGIQVPGHTACLAHLLDDADRDAYFAGLTPGTDIDHRGTPFTETLLSSLLGTLRDPATGHPRLGDAVFESATFEGAARFDSVTFEGDAGFDSATFKGSAVFDSATFQSDAMFESATFEGNALFESATLEGIAVFRSATFQGDARFESATFEHVAAFESATFKGSAVFESATFERVAVFESVTFEGVALFDSATFEGNAGFESATFEADARFDSVTFEGDAVFRSATFQRDALFESATFEGAWFLSATFEGIAGFRSATFQRDTVFRSATFQRDTVFKSATFEGIAVFDSATFEGIAVFESATFEGDAVFVAVTFEGVAVFESVTIEGDAVFVAVTFEGVAVFDSATFESVAVFDSATFQGGARFDAATFQADALFNSATFERSVSFGPLVCAGRVQLSGAVFSGPVTLSFAARLLECWRTRWSSTAEVRLRYATVDFAHAVFEHPLTIAAEADPFLLPGGRLAEQALASAPDATVRMASLRGVDAAHLVLADVNVSGCLFTGTVHLDQLRLEGTCAFDEVPLGTHWRRWPPVRFTQRRTLAEEHHWRASQPTAVRGWNVAVLGAGRIGPAQLAPVYRALRKASEDGKNEPGAADFYYGEMEMRRHDRTGTTRAERGLLHGYWLLSGYGLRATRALGSLAAAMLVTIVLLMGFGLPQDSPKQTATGTVSPGGGRVTFEIDKADPQYPTGNRFTSERFEKALNVTLNSVVFRSSGQDLTTAGTYIEMTSRLLEPALLALAVLAIRGRIKR
;
A
#
# COMPACT_ATOMS: atom_id res chain seq x y z
N MET A 1 -60.17 3.49 10.73
CA MET A 1 -59.53 2.70 11.82
C MET A 1 -60.66 2.05 12.60
N SER A 2 -60.75 0.72 12.53
CA SER A 2 -61.68 -0.05 13.35
C SER A 2 -61.27 0.12 14.80
N THR A 3 -62.19 0.51 15.68
CA THR A 3 -61.96 0.51 17.13
C THR A 3 -61.45 -0.88 17.55
N PRO A 4 -60.37 -0.96 18.34
CA PRO A 4 -59.91 -2.25 18.86
C PRO A 4 -61.05 -2.90 19.65
N PRO A 5 -61.22 -4.23 19.56
CA PRO A 5 -62.23 -4.93 20.35
C PRO A 5 -62.00 -4.65 21.84
N ALA A 6 -63.07 -4.38 22.59
CA ALA A 6 -62.98 -4.17 24.02
C ALA A 6 -62.27 -5.38 24.67
N PRO A 7 -61.26 -5.17 25.53
CA PRO A 7 -60.52 -6.27 26.13
C PRO A 7 -61.49 -7.16 26.91
N GLY A 8 -61.31 -8.49 26.77
CA GLY A 8 -62.13 -9.50 27.42
C GLY A 8 -62.08 -9.41 28.96
N ALA A 9 -62.90 -10.22 29.63
CA ALA A 9 -62.90 -10.28 31.09
C ALA A 9 -61.51 -10.71 31.60
N PRO A 10 -60.95 -10.04 32.62
CA PRO A 10 -59.66 -10.41 33.18
C PRO A 10 -59.74 -11.76 33.92
N SER A 11 -58.58 -12.39 34.15
CA SER A 11 -58.49 -13.70 34.81
C SER A 11 -58.76 -13.66 36.32
N TRP A 12 -58.80 -12.47 36.93
CA TRP A 12 -59.06 -12.26 38.35
C TRP A 12 -60.50 -11.85 38.67
N LEU A 13 -60.85 -11.91 39.95
CA LEU A 13 -62.09 -11.38 40.50
C LEU A 13 -62.10 -9.86 40.38
N HIS A 14 -62.79 -9.35 39.35
CA HIS A 14 -62.84 -7.93 39.01
C HIS A 14 -64.14 -7.27 39.50
N CYS A 15 -64.11 -5.94 39.56
CA CYS A 15 -65.15 -5.09 40.11
C CYS A 15 -66.46 -5.13 39.31
N ALA A 16 -66.38 -5.23 37.98
CA ALA A 16 -67.52 -5.22 37.05
C ALA A 16 -68.46 -4.00 37.18
N HIS A 17 -68.06 -2.96 37.91
CA HIS A 17 -68.84 -1.75 38.05
C HIS A 17 -69.04 -1.09 36.68
N GLY A 18 -70.27 -0.70 36.37
CA GLY A 18 -70.62 -0.12 35.08
C GLY A 18 -70.75 -1.11 33.92
N ALA A 19 -70.75 -2.43 34.16
CA ALA A 19 -70.97 -3.42 33.10
C ALA A 19 -72.36 -3.25 32.45
N ASP A 20 -72.36 -3.11 31.12
CA ASP A 20 -73.57 -3.05 30.29
C ASP A 20 -73.46 -4.06 29.14
N SER A 21 -74.48 -4.90 29.01
CA SER A 21 -74.61 -5.94 27.98
C SER A 21 -74.44 -5.46 26.53
N VAL A 22 -74.54 -4.16 26.25
CA VAL A 22 -74.50 -3.59 24.88
C VAL A 22 -73.16 -2.91 24.55
N ALA A 23 -72.53 -2.19 25.49
CA ALA A 23 -71.37 -1.33 25.22
C ALA A 23 -70.05 -1.84 25.84
N ASP A 24 -70.08 -2.29 27.09
CA ASP A 24 -68.93 -2.94 27.76
C ASP A 24 -69.48 -4.03 28.71
N PRO A 25 -69.59 -5.29 28.22
CA PRO A 25 -70.20 -6.37 29.00
C PRO A 25 -69.35 -6.80 30.21
N VAL A 26 -68.11 -6.29 30.33
CA VAL A 26 -67.19 -6.59 31.43
C VAL A 26 -67.25 -5.50 32.52
N GLY A 27 -67.42 -4.23 32.13
CA GLY A 27 -67.35 -3.09 33.05
C GLY A 27 -65.93 -2.89 33.62
N CYS A 28 -65.84 -2.34 34.83
CA CYS A 28 -64.54 -2.08 35.47
C CYS A 28 -63.73 -3.36 35.71
N ARG A 29 -62.50 -3.37 35.18
CA ARG A 29 -61.56 -4.50 35.23
C ARG A 29 -60.70 -4.53 36.51
N GLY A 30 -60.86 -3.54 37.39
CA GLY A 30 -60.11 -3.44 38.64
C GLY A 30 -60.38 -4.61 39.58
N ILE A 31 -59.32 -5.14 40.19
CA ILE A 31 -59.40 -6.20 41.19
C ILE A 31 -60.21 -5.76 42.39
N GLN A 32 -61.01 -6.67 42.93
CA GLN A 32 -61.75 -6.43 44.18
C GLN A 32 -60.76 -6.34 45.34
N VAL A 33 -60.84 -5.27 46.14
CA VAL A 33 -59.98 -5.17 47.34
C VAL A 33 -60.44 -6.15 48.42
N PRO A 34 -59.52 -6.67 49.27
CA PRO A 34 -59.87 -7.62 50.32
C PRO A 34 -61.05 -7.13 51.19
N GLY A 35 -62.09 -7.96 51.31
CA GLY A 35 -63.28 -7.66 52.12
C GLY A 35 -64.42 -6.94 51.38
N HIS A 36 -64.23 -6.51 50.13
CA HIS A 36 -65.24 -5.79 49.34
C HIS A 36 -65.46 -6.40 47.95
N THR A 37 -66.59 -6.12 47.32
CA THR A 37 -66.92 -6.59 45.96
C THR A 37 -66.54 -5.58 44.86
N ALA A 38 -65.86 -4.49 45.23
CA ALA A 38 -65.46 -3.41 44.34
C ALA A 38 -63.95 -3.19 44.38
N CYS A 39 -63.40 -2.59 43.33
CA CYS A 39 -62.02 -2.11 43.34
C CYS A 39 -61.89 -0.81 44.15
N LEU A 40 -60.66 -0.42 44.47
CA LEU A 40 -60.36 0.76 45.28
C LEU A 40 -61.04 2.04 44.74
N ALA A 41 -61.11 2.18 43.41
CA ALA A 41 -61.76 3.31 42.74
C ALA A 41 -63.29 3.37 42.93
N HIS A 42 -63.95 2.23 43.07
CA HIS A 42 -65.41 2.10 43.17
C HIS A 42 -65.89 1.76 44.58
N LEU A 43 -65.02 1.84 45.59
CA LEU A 43 -65.42 1.91 46.99
C LEU A 43 -66.06 3.28 47.23
N LEU A 44 -67.38 3.37 47.02
CA LEU A 44 -68.13 4.63 47.09
C LEU A 44 -68.50 5.05 48.53
N ASP A 45 -68.36 4.17 49.51
CA ASP A 45 -68.50 4.50 50.93
C ASP A 45 -67.14 4.94 51.49
N ASP A 46 -67.06 6.19 51.95
CA ASP A 46 -65.85 6.74 52.57
C ASP A 46 -65.43 5.94 53.80
N ALA A 47 -66.38 5.34 54.54
CA ALA A 47 -66.08 4.49 55.69
C ALA A 47 -65.38 3.19 55.30
N ASP A 48 -65.78 2.57 54.18
CA ASP A 48 -65.16 1.35 53.67
C ASP A 48 -63.75 1.63 53.13
N ARG A 49 -63.56 2.78 52.46
CA ARG A 49 -62.24 3.20 51.97
C ARG A 49 -61.30 3.55 53.11
N ASP A 50 -61.77 4.28 54.12
CA ASP A 50 -61.00 4.60 55.33
C ASP A 50 -60.63 3.34 56.10
N ALA A 51 -61.53 2.34 56.16
CA ALA A 51 -61.26 1.05 56.80
C ALA A 51 -60.18 0.26 56.06
N TYR A 52 -60.21 0.25 54.72
CA TYR A 52 -59.15 -0.35 53.91
C TYR A 52 -57.79 0.35 54.16
N PHE A 53 -57.75 1.68 54.10
CA PHE A 53 -56.54 2.45 54.34
C PHE A 53 -55.98 2.32 55.76
N ALA A 54 -56.83 2.21 56.78
CA ALA A 54 -56.40 1.98 58.17
C ALA A 54 -55.73 0.61 58.37
N GLY A 55 -55.94 -0.34 57.47
CA GLY A 55 -55.28 -1.64 57.47
C GLY A 55 -53.88 -1.64 56.85
N LEU A 56 -53.47 -0.55 56.19
CA LEU A 56 -52.19 -0.44 55.50
C LEU A 56 -51.11 0.16 56.43
N THR A 57 -49.90 -0.38 56.32
CA THR A 57 -48.70 0.14 56.99
C THR A 57 -47.54 0.26 56.00
N PRO A 58 -46.54 1.13 56.22
CA PRO A 58 -45.38 1.21 55.33
C PRO A 58 -44.72 -0.17 55.14
N GLY A 59 -44.51 -0.57 53.88
CA GLY A 59 -43.99 -1.89 53.50
C GLY A 59 -45.04 -3.00 53.34
N THR A 60 -46.34 -2.66 53.35
CA THR A 60 -47.41 -3.65 53.11
C THR A 60 -47.53 -3.98 51.62
N ASP A 61 -47.81 -5.25 51.30
CA ASP A 61 -48.13 -5.71 49.95
C ASP A 61 -49.50 -5.19 49.50
N ILE A 62 -49.60 -4.72 48.26
CA ILE A 62 -50.83 -4.20 47.65
C ILE A 62 -51.09 -4.83 46.29
N ASP A 63 -52.36 -5.16 46.01
CA ASP A 63 -52.83 -5.62 44.70
C ASP A 63 -53.98 -4.72 44.21
N HIS A 64 -53.68 -3.96 43.16
CA HIS A 64 -54.57 -2.98 42.55
C HIS A 64 -54.66 -3.15 41.03
N ARG A 65 -54.45 -4.37 40.54
CA ARG A 65 -54.55 -4.69 39.12
C ARG A 65 -55.85 -4.22 38.48
N GLY A 66 -55.78 -3.70 37.26
CA GLY A 66 -56.93 -3.23 36.49
C GLY A 66 -57.63 -1.98 37.06
N THR A 67 -57.14 -1.42 38.17
CA THR A 67 -57.86 -0.35 38.90
C THR A 67 -57.59 1.01 38.27
N PRO A 68 -58.63 1.84 38.02
CA PRO A 68 -58.42 3.22 37.58
C PRO A 68 -58.07 4.13 38.77
N PHE A 69 -56.97 4.86 38.68
CA PHE A 69 -56.50 5.81 39.70
C PHE A 69 -56.67 7.26 39.25
N THR A 70 -57.32 8.07 40.07
CA THR A 70 -57.20 9.52 40.01
C THR A 70 -55.96 9.98 40.79
N GLU A 71 -55.46 11.18 40.51
CA GLU A 71 -54.33 11.77 41.25
C GLU A 71 -54.59 11.82 42.75
N THR A 72 -55.81 12.19 43.15
CA THR A 72 -56.23 12.23 44.57
C THR A 72 -56.24 10.86 45.21
N LEU A 73 -56.73 9.83 44.51
CA LEU A 73 -56.82 8.46 45.05
C LEU A 73 -55.43 7.87 45.25
N LEU A 74 -54.52 8.06 44.29
CA LEU A 74 -53.14 7.62 44.41
C LEU A 74 -52.41 8.35 45.54
N SER A 75 -52.58 9.67 45.64
CA SER A 75 -51.99 10.49 46.71
C SER A 75 -52.47 10.04 48.10
N SER A 76 -53.76 9.71 48.25
CA SER A 76 -54.28 9.13 49.49
C SER A 76 -53.68 7.77 49.82
N LEU A 77 -53.58 6.85 48.85
CA LEU A 77 -52.95 5.54 49.03
C LEU A 77 -51.50 5.68 49.47
N LEU A 78 -50.68 6.43 48.73
CA LEU A 78 -49.25 6.61 49.06
C LEU A 78 -49.04 7.39 50.37
N GLY A 79 -49.97 8.29 50.71
CA GLY A 79 -49.97 8.99 52.00
C GLY A 79 -50.13 8.05 53.19
N THR A 80 -50.91 6.98 53.06
CA THR A 80 -51.11 5.96 54.11
C THR A 80 -49.89 5.05 54.30
N LEU A 81 -49.11 4.86 53.23
CA LEU A 81 -47.90 4.03 53.21
C LEU A 81 -46.61 4.83 53.52
N ARG A 82 -46.74 6.10 53.92
CA ARG A 82 -45.60 6.98 54.23
C ARG A 82 -44.93 6.58 55.55
N ASP A 83 -43.64 6.25 55.48
CA ASP A 83 -42.84 5.94 56.65
C ASP A 83 -42.60 7.22 57.49
N PRO A 84 -42.95 7.23 58.79
CA PRO A 84 -42.72 8.38 59.66
C PRO A 84 -41.24 8.77 59.83
N ALA A 85 -40.31 7.84 59.64
CA ALA A 85 -38.88 8.07 59.85
C ALA A 85 -38.21 8.72 58.65
N THR A 86 -38.48 8.23 57.44
CA THR A 86 -37.90 8.76 56.19
C THR A 86 -38.76 9.84 55.58
N GLY A 87 -40.06 9.86 55.89
CA GLY A 87 -41.04 10.72 55.24
C GLY A 87 -41.42 10.24 53.85
N HIS A 88 -40.99 9.06 53.40
CA HIS A 88 -41.20 8.55 52.05
C HIS A 88 -42.14 7.33 52.05
N PRO A 89 -42.99 7.12 51.02
CA PRO A 89 -43.82 5.92 50.94
C PRO A 89 -42.97 4.66 50.77
N ARG A 90 -43.30 3.61 51.53
CA ARG A 90 -42.69 2.28 51.40
C ARG A 90 -43.79 1.27 51.05
N LEU A 91 -43.57 0.48 50.01
CA LEU A 91 -44.49 -0.55 49.55
C LEU A 91 -43.78 -1.91 49.59
N GLY A 92 -44.47 -2.97 49.98
CA GLY A 92 -44.00 -4.34 49.79
C GLY A 92 -44.11 -4.75 48.32
N ASP A 93 -44.72 -5.91 48.05
CA ASP A 93 -45.12 -6.26 46.68
C ASP A 93 -46.22 -5.30 46.21
N ALA A 94 -46.01 -4.59 45.10
CA ALA A 94 -46.91 -3.56 44.59
C ALA A 94 -47.40 -3.91 43.18
N VAL A 95 -48.62 -4.44 43.09
CA VAL A 95 -49.17 -4.96 41.83
C VAL A 95 -50.21 -4.01 41.23
N PHE A 96 -49.80 -3.28 40.19
CA PHE A 96 -50.58 -2.34 39.38
C PHE A 96 -50.77 -2.80 37.92
N GLU A 97 -50.61 -4.10 37.62
CA GLU A 97 -50.79 -4.62 36.25
C GLU A 97 -52.15 -4.20 35.67
N SER A 98 -52.16 -3.74 34.42
CA SER A 98 -53.36 -3.25 33.71
C SER A 98 -54.09 -2.08 34.41
N ALA A 99 -53.50 -1.43 35.41
CA ALA A 99 -54.09 -0.24 36.03
C ALA A 99 -54.05 0.97 35.09
N THR A 100 -55.00 1.89 35.28
CA THR A 100 -55.06 3.13 34.49
C THR A 100 -54.91 4.34 35.40
N PHE A 101 -53.88 5.14 35.23
CA PHE A 101 -53.69 6.40 35.94
C PHE A 101 -54.24 7.55 35.10
N GLU A 102 -55.40 8.08 35.48
CA GLU A 102 -56.14 9.11 34.73
C GLU A 102 -55.50 10.51 34.82
N GLY A 103 -54.72 10.76 35.87
CA GLY A 103 -53.99 12.01 36.10
C GLY A 103 -52.50 11.78 36.30
N ALA A 104 -51.80 12.75 36.90
CA ALA A 104 -50.38 12.58 37.24
C ALA A 104 -50.22 11.45 38.29
N ALA A 105 -49.39 10.46 37.97
CA ALA A 105 -49.08 9.34 38.83
C ALA A 105 -47.76 9.60 39.55
N ARG A 106 -47.84 10.12 40.78
CA ARG A 106 -46.66 10.56 41.54
C ARG A 106 -46.17 9.48 42.50
N PHE A 107 -45.11 8.79 42.10
CA PHE A 107 -44.32 7.85 42.87
C PHE A 107 -42.93 8.43 43.22
N ASP A 108 -42.84 9.76 43.32
CA ASP A 108 -41.58 10.45 43.64
C ASP A 108 -41.03 10.00 45.01
N SER A 109 -39.76 9.63 45.03
CA SER A 109 -39.04 9.14 46.22
C SER A 109 -39.73 7.96 46.93
N VAL A 110 -40.47 7.12 46.21
CA VAL A 110 -41.08 5.91 46.76
C VAL A 110 -40.05 4.78 46.83
N THR A 111 -40.09 3.99 47.90
CA THR A 111 -39.31 2.74 48.00
C THR A 111 -40.24 1.54 47.79
N PHE A 112 -40.03 0.80 46.72
CA PHE A 112 -40.65 -0.51 46.46
C PHE A 112 -39.70 -1.58 47.00
N GLU A 113 -40.08 -2.20 48.12
CA GLU A 113 -39.29 -3.22 48.82
C GLU A 113 -39.49 -4.62 48.25
N GLY A 114 -40.67 -4.87 47.68
CA GLY A 114 -41.00 -6.07 46.90
C GLY A 114 -41.13 -5.77 45.41
N ASP A 115 -41.75 -6.70 44.68
CA ASP A 115 -41.89 -6.59 43.22
C ASP A 115 -42.86 -5.44 42.85
N ALA A 116 -42.45 -4.58 41.92
CA ALA A 116 -43.25 -3.46 41.44
C ALA A 116 -43.81 -3.75 40.04
N GLY A 117 -45.03 -4.28 39.98
CA GLY A 117 -45.68 -4.70 38.74
C GLY A 117 -46.57 -3.62 38.13
N PHE A 118 -46.20 -3.11 36.96
CA PHE A 118 -46.94 -2.14 36.14
C PHE A 118 -47.21 -2.66 34.72
N ASP A 119 -47.14 -3.97 34.51
CA ASP A 119 -47.33 -4.58 33.20
C ASP A 119 -48.69 -4.20 32.59
N SER A 120 -48.68 -3.77 31.33
CA SER A 120 -49.86 -3.27 30.61
C SER A 120 -50.59 -2.09 31.29
N ALA A 121 -49.97 -1.41 32.26
CA ALA A 121 -50.55 -0.22 32.86
C ALA A 121 -50.57 0.95 31.87
N THR A 122 -51.52 1.87 32.03
CA THR A 122 -51.64 3.08 31.21
C THR A 122 -51.54 4.33 32.07
N PHE A 123 -50.56 5.17 31.80
CA PHE A 123 -50.35 6.47 32.45
C PHE A 123 -50.80 7.59 31.51
N LYS A 124 -52.00 8.15 31.74
CA LYS A 124 -52.54 9.23 30.90
C LYS A 124 -51.91 10.58 31.21
N GLY A 125 -51.64 10.84 32.49
CA GLY A 125 -50.82 11.97 32.94
C GLY A 125 -49.35 11.59 33.10
N SER A 126 -48.52 12.53 33.57
CA SER A 126 -47.11 12.24 33.84
C SER A 126 -46.95 11.16 34.92
N ALA A 127 -46.13 10.15 34.66
CA ALA A 127 -45.70 9.15 35.62
C ALA A 127 -44.36 9.60 36.21
N VAL A 128 -44.33 9.91 37.50
CA VAL A 128 -43.17 10.51 38.17
C VAL A 128 -42.62 9.51 39.18
N PHE A 129 -41.48 8.92 38.87
CA PHE A 129 -40.68 8.00 39.67
C PHE A 129 -39.32 8.60 40.05
N ASP A 130 -39.20 9.92 40.00
CA ASP A 130 -37.96 10.62 40.33
C ASP A 130 -37.47 10.25 41.73
N SER A 131 -36.19 9.86 41.81
CA SER A 131 -35.54 9.38 43.04
C SER A 131 -36.24 8.19 43.71
N ALA A 132 -37.09 7.44 43.00
CA ALA A 132 -37.67 6.20 43.52
C ALA A 132 -36.61 5.09 43.60
N THR A 133 -36.79 4.18 44.54
CA THR A 133 -35.92 3.01 44.72
C THR A 133 -36.75 1.74 44.54
N PHE A 134 -36.34 0.88 43.60
CA PHE A 134 -36.92 -0.44 43.38
C PHE A 134 -35.93 -1.50 43.85
N GLN A 135 -36.15 -2.06 45.05
CA GLN A 135 -35.25 -3.04 45.67
C GLN A 135 -35.38 -4.46 45.07
N SER A 136 -36.52 -4.72 44.43
CA SER A 136 -36.81 -5.95 43.67
C SER A 136 -37.17 -5.60 42.23
N ASP A 137 -37.70 -6.57 41.47
CA ASP A 137 -37.98 -6.42 40.05
C ASP A 137 -39.05 -5.35 39.79
N ALA A 138 -38.79 -4.51 38.78
CA ALA A 138 -39.67 -3.45 38.32
C ALA A 138 -40.17 -3.78 36.91
N MET A 139 -41.44 -4.15 36.81
CA MET A 139 -42.04 -4.71 35.58
C MET A 139 -42.96 -3.67 34.94
N PHE A 140 -42.63 -3.21 33.74
CA PHE A 140 -43.39 -2.26 32.92
C PHE A 140 -43.64 -2.85 31.51
N GLU A 141 -43.77 -4.17 31.39
CA GLU A 141 -43.94 -4.84 30.11
C GLU A 141 -45.26 -4.40 29.46
N SER A 142 -45.19 -3.95 28.20
CA SER A 142 -46.32 -3.40 27.45
C SER A 142 -47.02 -2.20 28.13
N ALA A 143 -46.37 -1.53 29.08
CA ALA A 143 -46.91 -0.32 29.69
C ALA A 143 -46.99 0.83 28.67
N THR A 144 -48.01 1.68 28.80
CA THR A 144 -48.20 2.86 27.93
C THR A 144 -48.13 4.14 28.74
N PHE A 145 -47.17 4.99 28.43
CA PHE A 145 -47.02 6.32 29.01
C PHE A 145 -47.50 7.37 27.98
N GLU A 146 -48.74 7.84 28.12
CA GLU A 146 -49.27 8.92 27.26
C GLU A 146 -48.72 10.28 27.65
N GLY A 147 -48.49 10.50 28.97
CA GLY A 147 -47.73 11.63 29.51
C GLY A 147 -46.23 11.34 29.60
N ASN A 148 -45.48 12.25 30.22
CA ASN A 148 -44.03 12.07 30.45
C ASN A 148 -43.79 10.96 31.48
N ALA A 149 -42.75 10.15 31.27
CA ALA A 149 -42.26 9.15 32.21
C ALA A 149 -40.93 9.63 32.80
N LEU A 150 -40.94 10.05 34.06
CA LEU A 150 -39.79 10.64 34.74
C LEU A 150 -39.25 9.63 35.75
N PHE A 151 -37.99 9.24 35.59
CA PHE A 151 -37.21 8.33 36.43
C PHE A 151 -35.87 8.99 36.81
N GLU A 152 -35.87 10.32 36.95
CA GLU A 152 -34.64 11.08 37.18
C GLU A 152 -34.03 10.68 38.53
N SER A 153 -32.76 10.27 38.52
CA SER A 153 -32.05 9.74 39.71
C SER A 153 -32.73 8.54 40.38
N ALA A 154 -33.55 7.77 39.66
CA ALA A 154 -34.15 6.54 40.19
C ALA A 154 -33.09 5.43 40.33
N THR A 155 -33.24 4.58 41.33
CA THR A 155 -32.37 3.40 41.55
C THR A 155 -33.20 2.13 41.37
N LEU A 156 -32.82 1.29 40.42
CA LEU A 156 -33.44 0.00 40.13
C LEU A 156 -32.44 -1.10 40.49
N GLU A 157 -32.56 -1.61 41.71
CA GLU A 157 -31.69 -2.65 42.27
C GLU A 157 -32.06 -4.04 41.71
N GLY A 158 -33.33 -4.27 41.34
CA GLY A 158 -33.80 -5.49 40.68
C GLY A 158 -33.78 -5.42 39.14
N ILE A 159 -34.34 -6.44 38.48
CA ILE A 159 -34.50 -6.43 37.02
C ILE A 159 -35.52 -5.35 36.63
N ALA A 160 -35.18 -4.49 35.68
CA ALA A 160 -36.07 -3.46 35.16
C ALA A 160 -36.53 -3.83 33.74
N VAL A 161 -37.83 -4.17 33.58
CA VAL A 161 -38.38 -4.61 32.29
C VAL A 161 -39.31 -3.56 31.71
N PHE A 162 -38.95 -2.98 30.58
CA PHE A 162 -39.75 -2.08 29.75
C PHE A 162 -40.07 -2.69 28.38
N ARG A 163 -40.03 -4.02 28.27
CA ARG A 163 -40.27 -4.73 27.01
C ARG A 163 -41.60 -4.32 26.39
N SER A 164 -41.59 -3.96 25.11
CA SER A 164 -42.77 -3.50 24.36
C SER A 164 -43.50 -2.30 24.98
N ALA A 165 -42.87 -1.57 25.91
CA ALA A 165 -43.45 -0.36 26.47
C ALA A 165 -43.52 0.76 25.41
N THR A 166 -44.54 1.60 25.49
CA THR A 166 -44.70 2.75 24.59
C THR A 166 -44.67 4.05 25.38
N PHE A 167 -43.69 4.91 25.09
CA PHE A 167 -43.55 6.24 25.65
C PHE A 167 -43.99 7.28 24.62
N GLN A 168 -45.21 7.81 24.74
CA GLN A 168 -45.73 8.85 23.85
C GLN A 168 -45.18 10.23 24.23
N GLY A 169 -45.04 10.50 25.54
CA GLY A 169 -44.34 11.66 26.08
C GLY A 169 -42.84 11.42 26.24
N ASP A 170 -42.13 12.40 26.82
CA ASP A 170 -40.69 12.26 27.07
C ASP A 170 -40.43 11.22 28.17
N ALA A 171 -39.43 10.37 27.95
CA ALA A 171 -38.95 9.38 28.91
C ALA A 171 -37.57 9.82 29.43
N ARG A 172 -37.48 10.17 30.72
CA ARG A 172 -36.26 10.71 31.34
C ARG A 172 -35.75 9.76 32.40
N PHE A 173 -34.61 9.14 32.12
CA PHE A 173 -33.81 8.29 33.01
C PHE A 173 -32.48 8.97 33.37
N GLU A 174 -32.46 10.30 33.39
CA GLU A 174 -31.27 11.09 33.66
C GLU A 174 -30.71 10.75 35.05
N SER A 175 -29.42 10.41 35.11
CA SER A 175 -28.74 9.93 36.33
C SER A 175 -29.39 8.71 37.01
N ALA A 176 -30.24 7.96 36.30
CA ALA A 176 -30.82 6.72 36.83
C ALA A 176 -29.73 5.63 36.92
N THR A 177 -29.84 4.75 37.93
CA THR A 177 -28.94 3.62 38.13
C THR A 177 -29.71 2.31 38.01
N PHE A 178 -29.27 1.44 37.10
CA PHE A 178 -29.77 0.08 36.93
C PHE A 178 -28.68 -0.89 37.40
N GLU A 179 -28.83 -1.44 38.62
CA GLU A 179 -27.82 -2.34 39.22
C GLU A 179 -27.89 -3.77 38.64
N HIS A 180 -29.01 -4.09 37.99
CA HIS A 180 -29.30 -5.37 37.35
C HIS A 180 -29.72 -5.19 35.89
N VAL A 181 -30.31 -6.22 35.27
CA VAL A 181 -30.64 -6.20 33.84
C VAL A 181 -31.70 -5.13 33.56
N ALA A 182 -31.43 -4.26 32.58
CA ALA A 182 -32.37 -3.28 32.07
C ALA A 182 -32.82 -3.68 30.66
N ALA A 183 -34.10 -4.03 30.51
CA ALA A 183 -34.64 -4.67 29.31
C ALA A 183 -35.66 -3.74 28.62
N PHE A 184 -35.27 -3.13 27.50
CA PHE A 184 -36.10 -2.23 26.68
C PHE A 184 -36.49 -2.87 25.34
N GLU A 185 -36.52 -4.20 25.24
CA GLU A 185 -36.69 -4.89 23.97
C GLU A 185 -38.03 -4.54 23.33
N SER A 186 -38.01 -4.18 22.05
CA SER A 186 -39.20 -3.74 21.28
C SER A 186 -39.95 -2.54 21.89
N ALA A 187 -39.34 -1.79 22.81
CA ALA A 187 -39.94 -0.55 23.31
C ALA A 187 -39.99 0.53 22.21
N THR A 188 -40.94 1.46 22.32
CA THR A 188 -41.09 2.59 21.39
C THR A 188 -41.09 3.91 22.14
N PHE A 189 -40.13 4.77 21.84
CA PHE A 189 -40.01 6.12 22.38
C PHE A 189 -40.40 7.15 21.31
N LYS A 190 -41.60 7.71 21.43
CA LYS A 190 -42.07 8.77 20.52
C LYS A 190 -41.67 10.17 20.97
N GLY A 191 -41.67 10.39 22.28
CA GLY A 191 -41.01 11.54 22.89
C GLY A 191 -39.49 11.33 22.97
N SER A 192 -38.79 12.31 23.53
CA SER A 192 -37.34 12.20 23.73
C SER A 192 -37.03 11.13 24.77
N ALA A 193 -36.02 10.31 24.51
CA ALA A 193 -35.50 9.33 25.46
C ALA A 193 -34.17 9.82 26.02
N VAL A 194 -34.15 10.21 27.29
CA VAL A 194 -32.98 10.84 27.94
C VAL A 194 -32.40 9.88 28.97
N PHE A 195 -31.24 9.30 28.66
CA PHE A 195 -30.41 8.45 29.52
C PHE A 195 -29.10 9.15 29.90
N GLU A 196 -29.07 10.49 29.86
CA GLU A 196 -27.88 11.27 30.17
C GLU A 196 -27.36 10.94 31.58
N SER A 197 -26.07 10.65 31.69
CA SER A 197 -25.41 10.22 32.94
C SER A 197 -26.05 8.99 33.63
N ALA A 198 -26.88 8.20 32.93
CA ALA A 198 -27.42 6.96 33.47
C ALA A 198 -26.31 5.90 33.59
N THR A 199 -26.41 5.03 34.61
CA THR A 199 -25.48 3.93 34.85
C THR A 199 -26.18 2.59 34.75
N PHE A 200 -25.63 1.68 33.95
CA PHE A 200 -26.09 0.30 33.79
C PHE A 200 -24.99 -0.66 34.26
N GLU A 201 -25.09 -1.20 35.47
CA GLU A 201 -24.05 -2.04 36.09
C GLU A 201 -24.01 -3.48 35.53
N ARG A 202 -25.07 -3.87 34.81
CA ARG A 202 -25.22 -5.18 34.16
C ARG A 202 -25.66 -4.98 32.71
N VAL A 203 -26.26 -6.01 32.13
CA VAL A 203 -26.67 -6.02 30.72
C VAL A 203 -27.81 -5.02 30.50
N ALA A 204 -27.63 -4.14 29.51
CA ALA A 204 -28.68 -3.26 29.00
C ALA A 204 -29.11 -3.71 27.60
N VAL A 205 -30.38 -4.05 27.42
CA VAL A 205 -30.90 -4.61 26.17
C VAL A 205 -31.86 -3.63 25.51
N PHE A 206 -31.45 -3.07 24.38
CA PHE A 206 -32.23 -2.19 23.50
C PHE A 206 -32.55 -2.89 22.16
N GLU A 207 -32.72 -4.21 22.18
CA GLU A 207 -33.01 -5.00 20.98
C GLU A 207 -34.35 -4.60 20.35
N SER A 208 -34.35 -4.31 19.06
CA SER A 208 -35.53 -3.91 18.27
C SER A 208 -36.27 -2.70 18.84
N VAL A 209 -35.59 -1.85 19.62
CA VAL A 209 -36.17 -0.59 20.11
C VAL A 209 -36.35 0.40 18.96
N THR A 210 -37.38 1.23 19.04
CA THR A 210 -37.58 2.36 18.12
C THR A 210 -37.55 3.68 18.89
N PHE A 211 -36.62 4.56 18.55
CA PHE A 211 -36.58 5.95 19.00
C PHE A 211 -37.09 6.85 17.86
N GLU A 212 -38.37 7.24 17.90
CA GLU A 212 -38.91 8.25 16.97
C GLU A 212 -38.49 9.68 17.41
N GLY A 213 -38.36 9.89 18.72
CA GLY A 213 -37.80 11.10 19.32
C GLY A 213 -36.28 11.04 19.50
N VAL A 214 -35.66 12.15 19.92
CA VAL A 214 -34.21 12.24 20.14
C VAL A 214 -33.79 11.28 21.25
N ALA A 215 -32.72 10.51 21.03
CA ALA A 215 -32.14 9.60 22.00
C ALA A 215 -30.81 10.17 22.55
N LEU A 216 -30.77 10.48 23.85
CA LEU A 216 -29.61 11.09 24.50
C LEU A 216 -29.02 10.12 25.52
N PHE A 217 -27.83 9.60 25.23
CA PHE A 217 -27.00 8.75 26.10
C PHE A 217 -25.70 9.46 26.49
N ASP A 218 -25.66 10.79 26.37
CA ASP A 218 -24.49 11.59 26.68
C ASP A 218 -24.00 11.29 28.11
N SER A 219 -22.70 11.02 28.26
CA SER A 219 -22.06 10.65 29.54
C SER A 219 -22.65 9.43 30.28
N ALA A 220 -23.48 8.61 29.63
CA ALA A 220 -23.96 7.37 30.22
C ALA A 220 -22.81 6.35 30.38
N THR A 221 -22.93 5.46 31.37
CA THR A 221 -21.96 4.40 31.64
C THR A 221 -22.64 3.04 31.57
N PHE A 222 -22.11 2.16 30.72
CA PHE A 222 -22.53 0.76 30.59
C PHE A 222 -21.39 -0.13 31.11
N GLU A 223 -21.46 -0.56 32.36
CA GLU A 223 -20.45 -1.46 32.95
C GLU A 223 -20.61 -2.89 32.42
N GLY A 224 -21.85 -3.30 32.11
CA GLY A 224 -22.15 -4.54 31.40
C GLY A 224 -22.34 -4.35 29.90
N ASN A 225 -22.61 -5.45 29.19
CA ASN A 225 -22.85 -5.42 27.74
C ASN A 225 -24.10 -4.60 27.40
N ALA A 226 -24.00 -3.78 26.35
CA ALA A 226 -25.08 -2.98 25.82
C ALA A 226 -25.45 -3.45 24.40
N GLY A 227 -26.63 -4.03 24.25
CA GLY A 227 -27.14 -4.53 22.97
C GLY A 227 -28.12 -3.55 22.33
N PHE A 228 -27.86 -3.13 21.10
CA PHE A 228 -28.72 -2.28 20.26
C PHE A 228 -29.10 -3.02 18.96
N GLU A 229 -29.25 -4.34 19.03
CA GLU A 229 -29.52 -5.17 17.88
C GLU A 229 -30.85 -4.78 17.22
N SER A 230 -30.84 -4.49 15.93
CA SER A 230 -32.02 -4.03 15.19
C SER A 230 -32.70 -2.78 15.75
N ALA A 231 -32.00 -2.00 16.58
CA ALA A 231 -32.49 -0.71 17.06
C ALA A 231 -32.65 0.28 15.89
N THR A 232 -33.71 1.09 15.93
CA THR A 232 -33.98 2.13 14.94
C THR A 232 -34.03 3.50 15.61
N PHE A 233 -33.17 4.41 15.17
CA PHE A 233 -33.13 5.81 15.59
C PHE A 233 -33.64 6.67 14.43
N GLU A 234 -34.87 7.16 14.50
CA GLU A 234 -35.48 8.01 13.46
C GLU A 234 -35.11 9.50 13.61
N ALA A 235 -34.73 9.89 14.82
CA ALA A 235 -34.17 11.21 15.16
C ALA A 235 -32.69 11.12 15.52
N ASP A 236 -32.09 12.25 15.91
CA ASP A 236 -30.67 12.31 16.31
C ASP A 236 -30.40 11.41 17.52
N ALA A 237 -29.29 10.68 17.46
CA ALA A 237 -28.82 9.81 18.53
C ALA A 237 -27.47 10.30 19.03
N ARG A 238 -27.39 10.69 20.30
CA ARG A 238 -26.17 11.23 20.91
C ARG A 238 -25.65 10.31 22.00
N PHE A 239 -24.38 9.99 21.90
CA PHE A 239 -23.61 9.13 22.77
C PHE A 239 -22.28 9.84 23.11
N ASP A 240 -22.30 11.17 23.21
CA ASP A 240 -21.07 11.93 23.42
C ASP A 240 -20.55 11.66 24.83
N SER A 241 -19.25 11.37 24.95
CA SER A 241 -18.60 10.99 26.21
C SER A 241 -19.23 9.76 26.91
N VAL A 242 -19.97 8.92 26.19
CA VAL A 242 -20.46 7.65 26.73
C VAL A 242 -19.28 6.73 27.05
N THR A 243 -19.41 5.90 28.09
CA THR A 243 -18.43 4.86 28.43
C THR A 243 -19.10 3.49 28.37
N PHE A 244 -18.65 2.63 27.47
CA PHE A 244 -19.00 1.21 27.44
C PHE A 244 -17.82 0.40 27.98
N GLU A 245 -17.88 -0.02 29.25
CA GLU A 245 -16.89 -0.94 29.84
C GLU A 245 -17.17 -2.39 29.46
N GLY A 246 -18.44 -2.71 29.13
CA GLY A 246 -18.84 -3.95 28.47
C GLY A 246 -18.91 -3.81 26.95
N ASP A 247 -19.32 -4.90 26.30
CA ASP A 247 -19.41 -4.96 24.83
C ASP A 247 -20.60 -4.13 24.31
N ALA A 248 -20.36 -3.21 23.36
CA ALA A 248 -21.40 -2.43 22.69
C ALA A 248 -21.73 -3.01 21.31
N VAL A 249 -22.94 -3.58 21.15
CA VAL A 249 -23.32 -4.31 19.93
C VAL A 249 -24.42 -3.57 19.17
N PHE A 250 -24.10 -3.07 17.97
CA PHE A 250 -25.02 -2.36 17.07
C PHE A 250 -25.36 -3.18 15.84
N ARG A 251 -25.69 -4.47 16.03
CA ARG A 251 -25.97 -5.37 14.91
C ARG A 251 -27.26 -4.97 14.20
N SER A 252 -27.19 -4.67 12.91
CA SER A 252 -28.34 -4.27 12.10
C SER A 252 -29.10 -3.05 12.65
N ALA A 253 -28.42 -2.22 13.44
CA ALA A 253 -28.98 -0.95 13.91
C ALA A 253 -29.06 0.05 12.75
N THR A 254 -30.10 0.89 12.74
CA THR A 254 -30.32 1.93 11.73
C THR A 254 -30.39 3.30 12.39
N PHE A 255 -29.52 4.22 11.96
CA PHE A 255 -29.52 5.62 12.36
C PHE A 255 -29.96 6.48 11.17
N GLN A 256 -31.22 6.94 11.15
CA GLN A 256 -31.77 7.71 10.03
C GLN A 256 -31.29 9.18 10.02
N ARG A 257 -30.84 9.66 11.18
CA ARG A 257 -30.27 10.99 11.39
C ARG A 257 -28.86 10.88 11.98
N ASP A 258 -28.34 11.98 12.52
CA ASP A 258 -26.96 12.03 12.97
C ASP A 258 -26.77 11.14 14.22
N ALA A 259 -25.69 10.36 14.20
CA ALA A 259 -25.27 9.49 15.29
C ALA A 259 -23.89 9.96 15.77
N LEU A 260 -23.84 10.55 16.96
CA LEU A 260 -22.64 11.20 17.49
C LEU A 260 -22.10 10.41 18.69
N PHE A 261 -20.84 9.98 18.59
CA PHE A 261 -20.07 9.26 19.61
C PHE A 261 -18.80 10.06 19.95
N GLU A 262 -18.92 11.38 20.06
CA GLU A 262 -17.76 12.24 20.23
C GLU A 262 -17.12 12.02 21.61
N SER A 263 -15.83 11.73 21.65
CA SER A 263 -15.10 11.35 22.88
C SER A 263 -15.68 10.14 23.62
N ALA A 264 -16.43 9.28 22.92
CA ALA A 264 -16.91 8.02 23.48
C ALA A 264 -15.75 7.05 23.76
N THR A 265 -15.90 6.24 24.81
CA THR A 265 -14.95 5.17 25.15
C THR A 265 -15.63 3.81 25.02
N PHE A 266 -15.03 2.91 24.26
CA PHE A 266 -15.52 1.55 24.05
C PHE A 266 -14.46 0.55 24.51
N GLU A 267 -14.81 -0.37 25.41
CA GLU A 267 -14.01 -1.57 25.64
C GLU A 267 -14.05 -2.43 24.37
N GLY A 268 -15.23 -2.76 23.84
CA GLY A 268 -15.40 -3.39 22.53
C GLY A 268 -16.63 -2.87 21.79
N ALA A 269 -16.56 -2.80 20.46
CA ALA A 269 -17.66 -2.28 19.65
C ALA A 269 -17.91 -3.09 18.35
N TRP A 270 -19.17 -3.50 18.13
CA TRP A 270 -19.58 -4.34 16.99
C TRP A 270 -20.69 -3.69 16.17
N PHE A 271 -20.30 -2.95 15.14
CA PHE A 271 -21.18 -2.38 14.12
C PHE A 271 -21.34 -3.36 12.95
N LEU A 272 -22.11 -4.43 13.19
CA LEU A 272 -22.31 -5.50 12.22
C LEU A 272 -23.55 -5.23 11.37
N SER A 273 -23.39 -4.92 10.09
CA SER A 273 -24.49 -4.54 9.20
C SER A 273 -25.29 -3.33 9.69
N ALA A 274 -24.64 -2.44 10.44
CA ALA A 274 -25.22 -1.18 10.89
C ALA A 274 -25.35 -0.20 9.70
N THR A 275 -26.41 0.59 9.68
CA THR A 275 -26.67 1.59 8.63
C THR A 275 -26.75 2.98 9.26
N PHE A 276 -25.91 3.90 8.78
CA PHE A 276 -25.90 5.31 9.15
C PHE A 276 -26.36 6.13 7.94
N GLU A 277 -27.61 6.61 7.94
CA GLU A 277 -28.17 7.48 6.90
C GLU A 277 -27.83 8.96 7.13
N GLY A 278 -27.60 9.34 8.39
CA GLY A 278 -27.05 10.65 8.79
C GLY A 278 -25.53 10.63 9.00
N ILE A 279 -25.00 11.72 9.55
CA ILE A 279 -23.56 11.83 9.87
C ILE A 279 -23.21 10.89 11.02
N ALA A 280 -22.11 10.16 10.89
CA ALA A 280 -21.57 9.30 11.95
C ALA A 280 -20.28 9.93 12.53
N GLY A 281 -20.36 10.45 13.76
CA GLY A 281 -19.24 11.12 14.44
C GLY A 281 -18.58 10.23 15.48
N PHE A 282 -17.25 10.08 15.41
CA PHE A 282 -16.39 9.34 16.34
C PHE A 282 -15.12 10.13 16.66
N ARG A 283 -15.18 11.46 16.64
CA ARG A 283 -14.05 12.35 16.91
C ARG A 283 -13.54 12.11 18.32
N SER A 284 -12.24 11.91 18.45
CA SER A 284 -11.58 11.62 19.73
C SER A 284 -12.16 10.41 20.47
N ALA A 285 -12.92 9.54 19.80
CA ALA A 285 -13.38 8.30 20.40
C ALA A 285 -12.20 7.35 20.62
N THR A 286 -12.26 6.57 21.71
CA THR A 286 -11.23 5.58 22.07
C THR A 286 -11.84 4.19 22.08
N PHE A 287 -11.22 3.28 21.34
CA PHE A 287 -11.59 1.87 21.26
C PHE A 287 -10.47 1.03 21.87
N GLN A 288 -10.66 0.55 23.10
CA GLN A 288 -9.60 -0.10 23.91
C GLN A 288 -9.32 -1.54 23.46
N ARG A 289 -10.33 -2.26 22.95
CA ARG A 289 -10.17 -3.58 22.32
C ARG A 289 -10.66 -3.55 20.87
N ASP A 290 -10.86 -4.76 20.32
CA ASP A 290 -11.24 -4.97 18.94
C ASP A 290 -12.57 -4.25 18.61
N THR A 291 -12.55 -3.57 17.47
CA THR A 291 -13.71 -2.85 16.94
C THR A 291 -14.00 -3.34 15.53
N VAL A 292 -15.26 -3.64 15.24
CA VAL A 292 -15.66 -4.28 13.98
C VAL A 292 -16.78 -3.50 13.31
N PHE A 293 -16.49 -2.95 12.14
CA PHE A 293 -17.43 -2.38 11.18
C PHE A 293 -17.59 -3.34 9.99
N ARG A 294 -18.23 -4.49 10.22
CA ARG A 294 -18.44 -5.48 9.16
C ARG A 294 -19.75 -5.21 8.43
N SER A 295 -19.68 -5.03 7.11
CA SER A 295 -20.83 -4.73 6.25
C SER A 295 -21.62 -3.51 6.70
N ALA A 296 -20.98 -2.58 7.41
CA ALA A 296 -21.58 -1.32 7.81
C ALA A 296 -21.67 -0.37 6.61
N THR A 297 -22.74 0.42 6.55
CA THR A 297 -22.97 1.39 5.47
C THR A 297 -23.11 2.78 6.05
N PHE A 298 -22.29 3.71 5.54
CA PHE A 298 -22.31 5.12 5.90
C PHE A 298 -22.70 5.94 4.68
N GLN A 299 -23.94 6.44 4.64
CA GLN A 299 -24.48 7.17 3.49
C GLN A 299 -24.06 8.65 3.45
N ARG A 300 -23.62 9.18 4.61
CA ARG A 300 -23.10 10.55 4.77
C ARG A 300 -21.69 10.51 5.33
N ASP A 301 -21.18 11.69 5.65
CA ASP A 301 -19.82 11.84 6.17
C ASP A 301 -19.63 11.08 7.48
N THR A 302 -18.50 10.40 7.60
CA THR A 302 -18.08 9.66 8.79
C THR A 302 -16.77 10.23 9.29
N VAL A 303 -16.70 10.54 10.59
CA VAL A 303 -15.57 11.30 11.16
C VAL A 303 -14.93 10.53 12.31
N PHE A 304 -13.80 9.87 12.05
CA PHE A 304 -12.89 9.27 13.03
C PHE A 304 -11.71 10.20 13.37
N LYS A 305 -11.89 11.51 13.27
CA LYS A 305 -10.80 12.48 13.46
C LYS A 305 -10.24 12.39 14.88
N SER A 306 -8.94 12.16 14.99
CA SER A 306 -8.25 11.98 16.29
C SER A 306 -8.78 10.81 17.13
N ALA A 307 -9.47 9.84 16.52
CA ALA A 307 -9.86 8.61 17.20
C ALA A 307 -8.65 7.70 17.45
N THR A 308 -8.70 6.92 18.52
CA THR A 308 -7.67 5.95 18.90
C THR A 308 -8.25 4.55 18.90
N PHE A 309 -7.58 3.63 18.20
CA PHE A 309 -7.90 2.20 18.18
C PHE A 309 -6.74 1.42 18.80
N GLU A 310 -6.87 1.04 20.07
CA GLU A 310 -5.85 0.28 20.81
C GLU A 310 -5.87 -1.20 20.41
N GLY A 311 -7.06 -1.76 20.14
CA GLY A 311 -7.25 -3.11 19.61
C GLY A 311 -7.29 -3.18 18.07
N ILE A 312 -7.69 -4.34 17.54
CA ILE A 312 -7.80 -4.53 16.08
C ILE A 312 -9.03 -3.80 15.54
N ALA A 313 -8.84 -2.92 14.56
CA ALA A 313 -9.93 -2.21 13.88
C ALA A 313 -10.24 -2.88 12.53
N VAL A 314 -11.40 -3.54 12.43
CA VAL A 314 -11.80 -4.28 11.24
C VAL A 314 -12.94 -3.57 10.50
N PHE A 315 -12.65 -3.09 9.29
CA PHE A 315 -13.61 -2.59 8.31
C PHE A 315 -13.71 -3.62 7.19
N ASP A 316 -14.56 -4.63 7.37
CA ASP A 316 -14.73 -5.72 6.41
C ASP A 316 -16.00 -5.51 5.60
N SER A 317 -15.88 -5.37 4.28
CA SER A 317 -17.01 -5.19 3.36
C SER A 317 -17.87 -3.96 3.70
N ALA A 318 -17.29 -2.95 4.35
CA ALA A 318 -17.96 -1.69 4.67
C ALA A 318 -18.05 -0.77 3.45
N THR A 319 -19.07 0.09 3.42
CA THR A 319 -19.27 1.09 2.36
C THR A 319 -19.37 2.49 2.96
N PHE A 320 -18.55 3.40 2.44
CA PHE A 320 -18.58 4.82 2.77
C PHE A 320 -19.01 5.61 1.53
N GLU A 321 -20.28 5.99 1.47
CA GLU A 321 -20.84 6.78 0.36
C GLU A 321 -20.45 8.27 0.49
N GLY A 322 -20.40 8.78 1.73
CA GLY A 322 -19.93 10.12 2.07
C GLY A 322 -18.41 10.22 2.27
N ILE A 323 -17.95 11.36 2.79
CA ILE A 323 -16.52 11.57 3.09
C ILE A 323 -16.16 10.79 4.37
N ALA A 324 -15.13 9.94 4.28
CA ALA A 324 -14.59 9.21 5.43
C ALA A 324 -13.31 9.89 5.93
N VAL A 325 -13.35 10.47 7.13
CA VAL A 325 -12.25 11.23 7.72
C VAL A 325 -11.59 10.47 8.86
N PHE A 326 -10.37 9.99 8.65
CA PHE A 326 -9.47 9.37 9.63
C PHE A 326 -8.31 10.30 9.99
N GLU A 327 -8.48 11.61 9.80
CA GLU A 327 -7.42 12.60 10.01
C GLU A 327 -6.88 12.53 11.45
N SER A 328 -5.55 12.39 11.59
CA SER A 328 -4.87 12.25 12.88
C SER A 328 -5.37 11.10 13.76
N ALA A 329 -6.06 10.09 13.19
CA ALA A 329 -6.42 8.89 13.92
C ALA A 329 -5.16 8.05 14.21
N THR A 330 -5.20 7.30 15.32
CA THR A 330 -4.11 6.40 15.73
C THR A 330 -4.64 4.98 15.83
N PHE A 331 -3.98 4.04 15.17
CA PHE A 331 -4.24 2.60 15.26
C PHE A 331 -3.03 1.95 15.91
N GLU A 332 -3.10 1.66 17.21
CA GLU A 332 -2.05 0.93 17.92
C GLU A 332 -2.09 -0.57 17.56
N GLY A 333 -3.31 -1.10 17.37
CA GLY A 333 -3.55 -2.42 16.79
C GLY A 333 -3.59 -2.44 15.27
N ASP A 334 -3.91 -3.61 14.68
CA ASP A 334 -4.00 -3.78 13.23
C ASP A 334 -5.20 -3.02 12.65
N ALA A 335 -4.98 -2.33 11.52
CA ALA A 335 -6.01 -1.61 10.79
C ALA A 335 -6.39 -2.39 9.52
N VAL A 336 -7.52 -3.09 9.56
CA VAL A 336 -7.91 -4.08 8.54
C VAL A 336 -9.09 -3.57 7.72
N PHE A 337 -8.80 -3.10 6.51
CA PHE A 337 -9.76 -2.70 5.48
C PHE A 337 -9.79 -3.76 4.37
N VAL A 338 -10.77 -4.65 4.39
CA VAL A 338 -10.90 -5.74 3.40
C VAL A 338 -12.20 -5.59 2.64
N ALA A 339 -12.13 -5.58 1.31
CA ALA A 339 -13.30 -5.42 0.44
C ALA A 339 -14.14 -4.15 0.73
N VAL A 340 -13.50 -3.10 1.27
CA VAL A 340 -14.13 -1.82 1.59
C VAL A 340 -14.33 -1.01 0.31
N THR A 341 -15.44 -0.28 0.22
CA THR A 341 -15.68 0.69 -0.86
C THR A 341 -15.80 2.09 -0.28
N PHE A 342 -14.94 2.99 -0.74
CA PHE A 342 -15.03 4.43 -0.49
C PHE A 342 -15.53 5.13 -1.75
N GLU A 343 -16.82 5.42 -1.82
CA GLU A 343 -17.40 6.17 -2.95
C GLU A 343 -17.04 7.67 -2.83
N GLY A 344 -17.09 8.18 -1.60
CA GLY A 344 -16.63 9.53 -1.25
C GLY A 344 -15.11 9.63 -1.07
N VAL A 345 -14.65 10.81 -0.64
CA VAL A 345 -13.22 11.05 -0.36
C VAL A 345 -12.83 10.32 0.92
N ALA A 346 -11.70 9.60 0.89
CA ALA A 346 -11.13 8.93 2.05
C ALA A 346 -9.88 9.70 2.52
N VAL A 347 -9.95 10.31 3.70
CA VAL A 347 -8.91 11.18 4.27
C VAL A 347 -8.21 10.46 5.41
N PHE A 348 -7.05 9.88 5.12
CA PHE A 348 -6.10 9.29 6.08
C PHE A 348 -4.92 10.23 6.37
N GLU A 349 -5.16 11.55 6.31
CA GLU A 349 -4.12 12.55 6.51
C GLU A 349 -3.59 12.51 7.95
N SER A 350 -2.26 12.46 8.10
CA SER A 350 -1.58 12.38 9.39
C SER A 350 -2.02 11.19 10.27
N VAL A 351 -2.55 10.11 9.66
CA VAL A 351 -2.86 8.88 10.41
C VAL A 351 -1.57 8.22 10.89
N THR A 352 -1.60 7.63 12.09
CA THR A 352 -0.53 6.76 12.59
C THR A 352 -1.07 5.34 12.73
N ILE A 353 -0.42 4.37 12.08
CA ILE A 353 -0.76 2.95 12.20
C ILE A 353 0.49 2.23 12.69
N GLU A 354 0.47 1.82 13.95
CA GLU A 354 1.56 1.10 14.62
C GLU A 354 1.53 -0.40 14.27
N GLY A 355 0.32 -0.99 14.25
CA GLY A 355 0.06 -2.35 13.79
C GLY A 355 0.13 -2.53 12.27
N ASP A 356 -0.30 -3.69 11.78
CA ASP A 356 -0.34 -3.96 10.33
C ASP A 356 -1.49 -3.19 9.66
N ALA A 357 -1.18 -2.49 8.57
CA ALA A 357 -2.16 -1.76 7.77
C ALA A 357 -2.58 -2.60 6.55
N VAL A 358 -3.80 -3.14 6.55
CA VAL A 358 -4.26 -4.11 5.55
C VAL A 358 -5.41 -3.52 4.73
N PHE A 359 -5.12 -2.99 3.55
CA PHE A 359 -6.05 -2.48 2.55
C PHE A 359 -6.18 -3.47 1.37
N VAL A 360 -6.79 -4.63 1.59
CA VAL A 360 -6.88 -5.69 0.59
C VAL A 360 -8.21 -5.63 -0.16
N ALA A 361 -8.14 -5.63 -1.50
CA ALA A 361 -9.31 -5.53 -2.37
C ALA A 361 -10.22 -4.31 -2.07
N VAL A 362 -9.63 -3.22 -1.56
CA VAL A 362 -10.33 -1.96 -1.29
C VAL A 362 -10.55 -1.21 -2.60
N THR A 363 -11.73 -0.61 -2.76
CA THR A 363 -12.05 0.26 -3.89
C THR A 363 -12.19 1.70 -3.41
N PHE A 364 -11.35 2.59 -3.94
CA PHE A 364 -11.45 4.04 -3.76
C PHE A 364 -12.01 4.66 -5.04
N GLU A 365 -13.31 4.94 -5.08
CA GLU A 365 -13.92 5.66 -6.20
C GLU A 365 -13.64 7.16 -6.10
N GLY A 366 -13.73 7.69 -4.87
CA GLY A 366 -13.28 9.03 -4.51
C GLY A 366 -11.77 9.12 -4.31
N VAL A 367 -11.27 10.32 -3.98
CA VAL A 367 -9.84 10.56 -3.76
C VAL A 367 -9.40 9.94 -2.44
N ALA A 368 -8.29 9.20 -2.45
CA ALA A 368 -7.64 8.68 -1.26
C ALA A 368 -6.43 9.54 -0.88
N VAL A 369 -6.46 10.14 0.31
CA VAL A 369 -5.44 11.06 0.81
C VAL A 369 -4.72 10.42 2.00
N PHE A 370 -3.47 10.01 1.81
CA PHE A 370 -2.58 9.47 2.84
C PHE A 370 -1.42 10.43 3.14
N ASP A 371 -1.66 11.73 2.98
CA ASP A 371 -0.62 12.74 3.17
C ASP A 371 -0.16 12.74 4.64
N SER A 372 1.15 12.76 4.88
CA SER A 372 1.78 12.67 6.20
C SER A 372 1.39 11.43 7.04
N ALA A 373 0.84 10.38 6.41
CA ALA A 373 0.54 9.12 7.08
C ALA A 373 1.83 8.40 7.53
N THR A 374 1.80 7.80 8.72
CA THR A 374 2.90 7.02 9.28
C THR A 374 2.47 5.57 9.47
N PHE A 375 3.18 4.64 8.83
CA PHE A 375 3.00 3.20 8.96
C PHE A 375 4.24 2.61 9.63
N GLU A 376 4.12 2.15 10.87
CA GLU A 376 5.26 1.60 11.63
C GLU A 376 5.51 0.12 11.30
N SER A 377 4.46 -0.64 11.00
CA SER A 377 4.55 -2.02 10.50
C SER A 377 4.31 -2.10 8.98
N VAL A 378 4.04 -3.31 8.48
CA VAL A 378 3.81 -3.59 7.06
C VAL A 378 2.50 -2.97 6.61
N ALA A 379 2.54 -2.28 5.45
CA ALA A 379 1.36 -1.74 4.80
C ALA A 379 1.05 -2.52 3.52
N VAL A 380 -0.12 -3.14 3.45
CA VAL A 380 -0.56 -4.02 2.37
C VAL A 380 -1.76 -3.39 1.65
N PHE A 381 -1.60 -3.02 0.40
CA PHE A 381 -2.61 -2.47 -0.51
C PHE A 381 -2.89 -3.44 -1.67
N ASP A 382 -2.80 -4.74 -1.41
CA ASP A 382 -2.88 -5.76 -2.44
C ASP A 382 -4.28 -5.82 -3.07
N SER A 383 -4.33 -5.80 -4.39
CA SER A 383 -5.55 -5.74 -5.20
C SER A 383 -6.44 -4.51 -4.93
N ALA A 384 -5.90 -3.46 -4.32
CA ALA A 384 -6.61 -2.20 -4.15
C ALA A 384 -6.85 -1.51 -5.51
N THR A 385 -8.02 -0.92 -5.69
CA THR A 385 -8.42 -0.20 -6.90
C THR A 385 -8.63 1.27 -6.59
N PHE A 386 -7.79 2.13 -7.13
CA PHE A 386 -7.89 3.59 -7.05
C PHE A 386 -8.50 4.11 -8.34
N GLN A 387 -9.83 4.20 -8.39
CA GLN A 387 -10.50 4.87 -9.50
C GLN A 387 -10.39 6.39 -9.35
N GLY A 388 -10.40 6.89 -8.11
CA GLY A 388 -10.02 8.25 -7.74
C GLY A 388 -8.53 8.54 -7.85
N GLY A 389 -8.14 9.75 -7.44
CA GLY A 389 -6.72 10.07 -7.24
C GLY A 389 -6.21 9.46 -5.94
N ALA A 390 -4.94 9.08 -5.89
CA ALA A 390 -4.26 8.65 -4.68
C ALA A 390 -3.09 9.61 -4.38
N ARG A 391 -2.96 10.02 -3.12
CA ARG A 391 -1.93 10.94 -2.64
C ARG A 391 -1.25 10.37 -1.40
N PHE A 392 0.08 10.46 -1.36
CA PHE A 392 0.92 9.94 -0.28
C PHE A 392 2.03 10.95 0.06
N ASP A 393 1.72 12.25 -0.06
CA ASP A 393 2.72 13.30 0.12
C ASP A 393 3.22 13.30 1.57
N ALA A 394 4.54 13.22 1.78
CA ALA A 394 5.18 13.11 3.11
C ALA A 394 4.85 11.84 3.92
N ALA A 395 4.27 10.81 3.30
CA ALA A 395 4.02 9.54 3.98
C ALA A 395 5.34 8.82 4.37
N THR A 396 5.32 8.09 5.47
CA THR A 396 6.47 7.33 5.99
C THR A 396 6.07 5.87 6.24
N PHE A 397 6.81 4.94 5.65
CA PHE A 397 6.69 3.50 5.89
C PHE A 397 7.97 3.00 6.56
N GLN A 398 7.89 2.54 7.80
CA GLN A 398 9.04 1.99 8.53
C GLN A 398 9.34 0.52 8.16
N ALA A 399 8.38 -0.17 7.55
CA ALA A 399 8.54 -1.52 7.02
C ALA A 399 8.27 -1.58 5.50
N ASP A 400 7.73 -2.71 5.03
CA ASP A 400 7.41 -2.94 3.61
C ASP A 400 6.07 -2.32 3.22
N ALA A 401 6.00 -1.79 2.00
CA ALA A 401 4.78 -1.28 1.38
C ALA A 401 4.43 -2.13 0.15
N LEU A 402 3.38 -2.94 0.26
CA LEU A 402 2.97 -3.91 -0.74
C LEU A 402 1.74 -3.37 -1.50
N PHE A 403 1.79 -3.37 -2.82
CA PHE A 403 0.74 -2.89 -3.74
C PHE A 403 0.54 -3.93 -4.87
N ASN A 404 0.56 -5.21 -4.53
CA ASN A 404 0.51 -6.27 -5.53
C ASN A 404 -0.84 -6.24 -6.25
N SER A 405 -0.83 -6.29 -7.58
CA SER A 405 -2.05 -6.26 -8.40
C SER A 405 -2.96 -5.04 -8.14
N ALA A 406 -2.42 -3.96 -7.56
CA ALA A 406 -3.17 -2.71 -7.39
C ALA A 406 -3.46 -2.05 -8.75
N THR A 407 -4.61 -1.40 -8.89
CA THR A 407 -5.03 -0.71 -10.11
C THR A 407 -5.18 0.78 -9.84
N PHE A 408 -4.57 1.61 -10.68
CA PHE A 408 -4.65 3.07 -10.60
C PHE A 408 -5.23 3.62 -11.91
N GLU A 409 -6.47 4.09 -11.88
CA GLU A 409 -7.19 4.47 -13.11
C GLU A 409 -7.00 5.93 -13.51
N ARG A 410 -6.95 6.84 -12.53
CA ARG A 410 -6.76 8.29 -12.75
C ARG A 410 -5.33 8.73 -12.46
N SER A 411 -5.06 10.02 -12.62
CA SER A 411 -3.74 10.59 -12.36
C SER A 411 -3.35 10.45 -10.89
N VAL A 412 -2.16 9.92 -10.64
CA VAL A 412 -1.66 9.64 -9.29
C VAL A 412 -0.40 10.47 -9.02
N SER A 413 -0.38 11.13 -7.85
CA SER A 413 0.82 11.73 -7.28
C SER A 413 1.25 10.88 -6.08
N PHE A 414 2.18 9.98 -6.31
CA PHE A 414 2.67 9.06 -5.28
C PHE A 414 3.95 9.62 -4.68
N GLY A 415 3.81 10.38 -3.59
CA GLY A 415 4.91 11.02 -2.88
C GLY A 415 5.28 12.42 -3.39
N PRO A 416 6.25 13.10 -2.74
CA PRO A 416 7.41 12.49 -2.09
C PRO A 416 7.14 11.71 -0.80
N LEU A 417 7.60 10.45 -0.72
CA LEU A 417 7.49 9.61 0.49
C LEU A 417 8.77 8.82 0.82
N VAL A 418 8.85 8.26 2.02
CA VAL A 418 9.97 7.39 2.47
C VAL A 418 9.46 6.01 2.83
N CYS A 419 10.15 4.97 2.36
CA CYS A 419 9.93 3.58 2.77
C CYS A 419 11.26 2.94 3.18
N ALA A 420 11.37 2.49 4.43
CA ALA A 420 12.60 1.87 4.93
C ALA A 420 12.79 0.43 4.41
N GLY A 421 11.68 -0.26 4.10
CA GLY A 421 11.64 -1.60 3.54
C GLY A 421 11.64 -1.61 2.02
N ARG A 422 10.87 -2.55 1.45
CA ARG A 422 10.62 -2.67 0.00
C ARG A 422 9.27 -2.08 -0.38
N VAL A 423 9.22 -1.47 -1.56
CA VAL A 423 7.99 -1.09 -2.25
C VAL A 423 7.72 -2.12 -3.34
N GLN A 424 6.62 -2.86 -3.23
CA GLN A 424 6.30 -3.94 -4.15
C GLN A 424 5.05 -3.60 -4.97
N LEU A 425 5.22 -3.32 -6.26
CA LEU A 425 4.15 -2.99 -7.22
C LEU A 425 3.87 -4.16 -8.18
N SER A 426 4.21 -5.40 -7.80
CA SER A 426 4.16 -6.54 -8.72
C SER A 426 2.74 -6.78 -9.22
N GLY A 427 2.57 -6.82 -10.55
CA GLY A 427 1.28 -6.98 -11.21
C GLY A 427 0.38 -5.74 -11.20
N ALA A 428 0.86 -4.59 -10.69
CA ALA A 428 0.07 -3.37 -10.66
C ALA A 428 -0.17 -2.80 -12.07
N VAL A 429 -1.31 -2.11 -12.23
CA VAL A 429 -1.76 -1.50 -13.49
C VAL A 429 -1.94 0.00 -13.30
N PHE A 430 -1.25 0.79 -14.13
CA PHE A 430 -1.38 2.24 -14.18
C PHE A 430 -2.04 2.65 -15.50
N SER A 431 -3.30 3.09 -15.44
CA SER A 431 -4.07 3.51 -16.61
C SER A 431 -4.01 5.03 -16.85
N GLY A 432 -3.81 5.82 -15.80
CA GLY A 432 -3.64 7.28 -15.87
C GLY A 432 -2.16 7.72 -15.81
N PRO A 433 -1.86 9.00 -16.12
CA PRO A 433 -0.52 9.56 -15.96
C PRO A 433 -0.09 9.52 -14.49
N VAL A 434 1.14 9.08 -14.23
CA VAL A 434 1.60 8.86 -12.85
C VAL A 434 2.98 9.46 -12.60
N THR A 435 3.11 10.15 -11.47
CA THR A 435 4.40 10.57 -10.94
C THR A 435 4.64 9.83 -9.63
N LEU A 436 5.69 9.02 -9.61
CA LEU A 436 6.16 8.33 -8.42
C LEU A 436 7.43 9.02 -7.92
N SER A 437 7.42 9.53 -6.70
CA SER A 437 8.57 10.19 -6.07
C SER A 437 8.80 9.58 -4.69
N PHE A 438 9.85 8.80 -4.50
CA PHE A 438 10.14 8.24 -3.17
C PHE A 438 11.59 7.80 -2.95
N ALA A 439 11.95 7.71 -1.67
CA ALA A 439 13.18 7.09 -1.20
C ALA A 439 12.87 5.71 -0.62
N ALA A 440 13.47 4.66 -1.17
CA ALA A 440 13.28 3.27 -0.70
C ALA A 440 14.53 2.42 -0.93
N ARG A 441 14.66 1.27 -0.26
CA ARG A 441 15.78 0.34 -0.50
C ARG A 441 15.58 -0.51 -1.74
N LEU A 442 14.35 -0.96 -1.97
CA LEU A 442 13.99 -1.88 -3.05
C LEU A 442 12.65 -1.48 -3.65
N LEU A 443 12.57 -1.49 -4.98
CA LEU A 443 11.37 -1.30 -5.76
C LEU A 443 11.19 -2.50 -6.70
N GLU A 444 10.15 -3.28 -6.48
CA GLU A 444 9.80 -4.44 -7.30
C GLU A 444 8.58 -4.15 -8.17
N CYS A 445 8.77 -4.11 -9.48
CA CYS A 445 7.75 -3.81 -10.49
C CYS A 445 7.52 -5.01 -11.43
N TRP A 446 7.53 -6.24 -10.90
CA TRP A 446 7.40 -7.45 -11.71
C TRP A 446 6.05 -7.51 -12.41
N ARG A 447 6.04 -7.68 -13.74
CA ARG A 447 4.79 -7.76 -14.54
C ARG A 447 3.84 -6.56 -14.38
N THR A 448 4.37 -5.38 -14.09
CA THR A 448 3.58 -4.14 -14.08
C THR A 448 3.12 -3.75 -15.48
N ARG A 449 1.98 -3.06 -15.57
CA ARG A 449 1.47 -2.51 -16.83
C ARG A 449 1.30 -1.00 -16.73
N TRP A 450 1.88 -0.29 -17.70
CA TRP A 450 1.87 1.17 -17.75
C TRP A 450 1.21 1.62 -19.05
N SER A 451 -0.07 1.98 -18.96
CA SER A 451 -0.91 2.35 -20.09
C SER A 451 -0.95 3.87 -20.32
N SER A 452 -0.11 4.63 -19.62
CA SER A 452 0.04 6.09 -19.77
C SER A 452 1.48 6.54 -19.47
N THR A 453 1.76 7.83 -19.64
CA THR A 453 3.08 8.40 -19.35
C THR A 453 3.40 8.34 -17.87
N ALA A 454 4.62 7.92 -17.53
CA ALA A 454 5.05 7.77 -16.14
C ALA A 454 6.40 8.42 -15.88
N GLU A 455 6.53 9.08 -14.74
CA GLU A 455 7.78 9.61 -14.22
C GLU A 455 8.08 9.01 -12.85
N VAL A 456 9.24 8.38 -12.71
CA VAL A 456 9.65 7.68 -11.49
C VAL A 456 10.95 8.30 -10.99
N ARG A 457 10.87 9.07 -9.91
CA ARG A 457 11.99 9.75 -9.26
C ARG A 457 12.35 9.02 -7.97
N LEU A 458 13.57 8.51 -7.91
CA LEU A 458 13.99 7.61 -6.84
C LEU A 458 15.27 8.06 -6.16
N ARG A 459 15.42 7.62 -4.91
CA ARG A 459 16.66 7.72 -4.12
C ARG A 459 16.92 6.39 -3.42
N TYR A 460 18.18 5.99 -3.30
CA TYR A 460 18.66 4.74 -2.65
C TYR A 460 18.20 3.40 -3.28
N ALA A 461 17.20 3.43 -4.17
CA ALA A 461 16.45 2.23 -4.55
C ALA A 461 17.19 1.32 -5.52
N THR A 462 17.14 0.02 -5.24
CA THR A 462 17.37 -1.02 -6.26
C THR A 462 16.04 -1.35 -6.94
N VAL A 463 15.99 -1.33 -8.27
CA VAL A 463 14.75 -1.38 -9.05
C VAL A 463 14.71 -2.64 -9.92
N ASP A 464 13.65 -3.43 -9.85
CA ASP A 464 13.42 -4.59 -10.72
C ASP A 464 12.14 -4.39 -11.55
N PHE A 465 12.29 -4.29 -12.88
CA PHE A 465 11.19 -4.15 -13.83
C PHE A 465 10.96 -5.41 -14.67
N ALA A 466 11.43 -6.58 -14.22
CA ALA A 466 11.29 -7.81 -14.97
C ALA A 466 9.84 -8.01 -15.48
N HIS A 467 9.70 -8.27 -16.78
CA HIS A 467 8.45 -8.53 -17.47
C HIS A 467 7.41 -7.40 -17.41
N ALA A 468 7.80 -6.17 -17.08
CA ALA A 468 6.92 -5.00 -17.16
C ALA A 468 6.57 -4.65 -18.62
N VAL A 469 5.38 -4.10 -18.82
CA VAL A 469 4.85 -3.67 -20.11
C VAL A 469 4.67 -2.16 -20.11
N PHE A 470 5.36 -1.47 -21.03
CA PHE A 470 5.28 -0.03 -21.22
C PHE A 470 4.58 0.27 -22.55
N GLU A 471 3.37 0.82 -22.50
CA GLU A 471 2.64 1.25 -23.71
C GLU A 471 2.97 2.69 -24.11
N HIS A 472 3.52 3.46 -23.17
CA HIS A 472 3.82 4.88 -23.30
C HIS A 472 5.20 5.20 -22.69
N PRO A 473 5.77 6.39 -22.96
CA PRO A 473 7.04 6.83 -22.38
C PRO A 473 7.08 6.75 -20.85
N LEU A 474 8.13 6.11 -20.32
CA LEU A 474 8.43 6.01 -18.90
C LEU A 474 9.86 6.48 -18.63
N THR A 475 10.01 7.44 -17.72
CA THR A 475 11.31 7.97 -17.29
C THR A 475 11.61 7.55 -15.86
N ILE A 476 12.80 6.99 -15.62
CA ILE A 476 13.34 6.70 -14.30
C ILE A 476 14.53 7.61 -14.06
N ALA A 477 14.45 8.45 -13.03
CA ALA A 477 15.49 9.39 -12.66
C ALA A 477 15.99 9.15 -11.23
N ALA A 478 17.31 9.15 -11.05
CA ALA A 478 17.92 9.19 -9.74
C ALA A 478 18.05 10.64 -9.27
N GLU A 479 17.44 10.98 -8.13
CA GLU A 479 17.53 12.33 -7.58
C GLU A 479 18.76 12.50 -6.69
N ALA A 480 19.55 13.54 -6.92
CA ALA A 480 20.78 13.81 -6.16
C ALA A 480 20.49 14.46 -4.81
N ASP A 481 19.53 15.39 -4.76
CA ASP A 481 19.13 16.11 -3.56
C ASP A 481 17.87 15.51 -2.91
N PRO A 482 17.74 15.53 -1.57
CA PRO A 482 16.52 15.09 -0.89
C PRO A 482 15.30 15.85 -1.39
N PHE A 483 14.16 15.15 -1.46
CA PHE A 483 12.91 15.77 -1.88
C PHE A 483 12.52 16.93 -0.95
N LEU A 484 12.00 18.01 -1.54
CA LEU A 484 11.53 19.19 -0.82
C LEU A 484 10.01 19.11 -0.64
N LEU A 485 9.58 19.27 0.61
CA LEU A 485 8.19 19.42 1.01
C LEU A 485 7.94 20.88 1.42
N PRO A 486 6.69 21.35 1.47
CA PRO A 486 6.36 22.70 1.94
C PRO A 486 6.94 23.05 3.34
N GLY A 487 7.11 22.05 4.22
CA GLY A 487 7.65 22.19 5.57
C GLY A 487 9.17 21.96 5.73
N GLY A 488 9.90 21.63 4.66
CA GLY A 488 11.33 21.35 4.73
C GLY A 488 11.77 20.17 3.88
N ARG A 489 12.93 19.58 4.21
CA ARG A 489 13.42 18.37 3.53
C ARG A 489 12.69 17.14 4.05
N LEU A 490 12.37 16.22 3.14
CA LEU A 490 11.83 14.91 3.50
C LEU A 490 12.81 14.19 4.46
N ALA A 491 12.29 13.65 5.56
CA ALA A 491 13.10 13.01 6.60
C ALA A 491 13.48 11.58 6.19
N GLU A 492 14.68 11.38 5.64
CA GLU A 492 15.17 10.08 5.16
C GLU A 492 15.89 9.25 6.25
N GLN A 493 15.63 9.49 7.53
CA GLN A 493 16.39 8.91 8.65
C GLN A 493 16.31 7.37 8.69
N ALA A 494 15.18 6.80 8.31
CA ALA A 494 14.99 5.35 8.24
C ALA A 494 15.91 4.67 7.20
N LEU A 495 16.45 5.45 6.25
CA LEU A 495 17.40 5.01 5.23
C LEU A 495 18.85 5.37 5.55
N ALA A 496 19.16 5.88 6.75
CA ALA A 496 20.51 6.31 7.13
C ALA A 496 21.55 5.16 7.11
N SER A 497 21.11 3.90 7.17
CA SER A 497 21.98 2.73 7.06
C SER A 497 22.32 2.34 5.61
N ALA A 498 21.69 2.97 4.61
CA ALA A 498 21.97 2.71 3.21
C ALA A 498 23.40 3.19 2.86
N PRO A 499 24.15 2.42 2.06
CA PRO A 499 25.56 2.73 1.78
C PRO A 499 25.74 4.02 0.96
N ASP A 500 24.81 4.29 0.04
CA ASP A 500 24.77 5.49 -0.79
C ASP A 500 23.34 5.77 -1.26
N ALA A 501 23.08 7.01 -1.70
CA ALA A 501 21.80 7.42 -2.27
C ALA A 501 21.61 6.99 -3.73
N THR A 502 22.45 6.09 -4.25
CA THR A 502 22.42 5.73 -5.67
C THR A 502 21.21 4.86 -5.99
N VAL A 503 20.60 5.12 -7.13
CA VAL A 503 19.55 4.27 -7.68
C VAL A 503 20.19 3.23 -8.59
N ARG A 504 19.85 1.95 -8.39
CA ARG A 504 20.43 0.81 -9.10
C ARG A 504 19.36 0.06 -9.85
N MET A 505 19.60 -0.26 -11.12
CA MET A 505 18.72 -1.15 -11.88
C MET A 505 19.16 -2.60 -11.71
N ALA A 506 18.28 -3.48 -11.25
CA ALA A 506 18.52 -4.90 -11.06
C ALA A 506 18.19 -5.72 -12.32
N SER A 507 17.05 -5.47 -12.96
CA SER A 507 16.63 -6.27 -14.12
C SER A 507 15.61 -5.55 -15.01
N LEU A 508 15.81 -5.69 -16.32
CA LEU A 508 14.92 -5.26 -17.41
C LEU A 508 14.50 -6.44 -18.30
N ARG A 509 14.61 -7.67 -17.78
CA ARG A 509 14.34 -8.89 -18.55
C ARG A 509 12.88 -8.92 -19.01
N GLY A 510 12.65 -9.17 -20.31
CA GLY A 510 11.30 -9.32 -20.85
C GLY A 510 10.50 -8.02 -20.99
N VAL A 511 11.15 -6.87 -20.81
CA VAL A 511 10.60 -5.52 -21.01
C VAL A 511 10.75 -5.08 -22.46
N ASP A 512 9.82 -4.27 -22.98
CA ASP A 512 10.04 -3.49 -24.20
C ASP A 512 10.65 -2.12 -23.86
N ALA A 513 11.92 -1.91 -24.23
CA ALA A 513 12.68 -0.72 -23.88
C ALA A 513 12.46 0.47 -24.85
N ALA A 514 11.58 0.36 -25.86
CA ALA A 514 11.35 1.42 -26.85
C ALA A 514 10.95 2.78 -26.23
N HIS A 515 10.26 2.73 -25.09
CA HIS A 515 9.71 3.89 -24.41
C HIS A 515 10.40 4.20 -23.07
N LEU A 516 11.54 3.55 -22.77
CA LEU A 516 12.22 3.66 -21.48
C LEU A 516 13.37 4.67 -21.54
N VAL A 517 13.38 5.59 -20.58
CA VAL A 517 14.48 6.53 -20.33
C VAL A 517 15.04 6.29 -18.93
N LEU A 518 16.36 6.08 -18.83
CA LEU A 518 17.07 6.00 -17.55
C LEU A 518 17.99 7.22 -17.43
N ALA A 519 17.81 8.01 -16.37
CA ALA A 519 18.59 9.21 -16.08
C ALA A 519 19.34 9.05 -14.74
N ASP A 520 20.68 9.12 -14.78
CA ASP A 520 21.55 9.04 -13.60
C ASP A 520 21.40 7.74 -12.77
N VAL A 521 20.92 6.66 -13.40
CA VAL A 521 20.74 5.34 -12.77
C VAL A 521 21.98 4.47 -12.96
N ASN A 522 22.41 3.79 -11.89
CA ASN A 522 23.46 2.78 -11.97
C ASN A 522 22.91 1.46 -12.53
N VAL A 523 23.40 1.05 -13.70
CA VAL A 523 22.98 -0.17 -14.42
C VAL A 523 24.03 -1.27 -14.36
N SER A 524 25.00 -1.18 -13.45
CA SER A 524 26.14 -2.11 -13.38
C SER A 524 25.74 -3.56 -13.05
N GLY A 525 24.70 -3.73 -12.23
CA GLY A 525 24.10 -5.02 -11.88
C GLY A 525 22.89 -5.43 -12.75
N CYS A 526 22.53 -4.65 -13.77
CA CYS A 526 21.28 -4.83 -14.50
C CYS A 526 21.33 -6.03 -15.45
N LEU A 527 20.30 -6.87 -15.41
CA LEU A 527 20.07 -7.95 -16.35
C LEU A 527 19.26 -7.46 -17.57
N PHE A 528 19.84 -7.52 -18.78
CA PHE A 528 19.24 -7.05 -20.04
C PHE A 528 18.78 -8.18 -20.97
N THR A 529 19.08 -9.42 -20.64
CA THR A 529 18.80 -10.55 -21.53
C THR A 529 17.30 -10.78 -21.67
N GLY A 530 16.80 -10.75 -22.91
CA GLY A 530 15.38 -10.90 -23.23
C GLY A 530 14.60 -9.58 -23.26
N THR A 531 15.26 -8.43 -23.10
CA THR A 531 14.67 -7.12 -23.36
C THR A 531 14.45 -6.92 -24.87
N VAL A 532 13.27 -6.44 -25.25
CA VAL A 532 12.87 -6.11 -26.62
C VAL A 532 13.19 -4.64 -26.90
N HIS A 533 13.52 -4.29 -28.15
CA HIS A 533 13.92 -2.93 -28.57
C HIS A 533 14.99 -2.28 -27.67
N LEU A 534 15.93 -3.07 -27.14
CA LEU A 534 17.03 -2.56 -26.31
C LEU A 534 17.89 -1.52 -27.04
N ASP A 535 17.85 -1.49 -28.37
CA ASP A 535 18.50 -0.49 -29.20
C ASP A 535 17.85 0.91 -29.14
N GLN A 536 16.66 1.02 -28.57
CA GLN A 536 15.93 2.29 -28.40
C GLN A 536 15.97 2.82 -26.97
N LEU A 537 16.60 2.09 -26.03
CA LEU A 537 16.77 2.52 -24.65
C LEU A 537 17.56 3.83 -24.59
N ARG A 538 17.03 4.85 -23.91
CA ARG A 538 17.73 6.11 -23.71
C ARG A 538 18.43 6.13 -22.35
N LEU A 539 19.74 6.37 -22.39
CA LEU A 539 20.58 6.54 -21.22
C LEU A 539 21.01 8.01 -21.14
N GLU A 540 20.51 8.73 -20.15
CA GLU A 540 20.77 10.15 -19.92
C GLU A 540 21.61 10.32 -18.65
N GLY A 541 22.40 11.40 -18.59
CA GLY A 541 23.28 11.68 -17.45
C GLY A 541 24.35 10.61 -17.21
N THR A 542 24.60 10.32 -15.94
CA THR A 542 25.69 9.47 -15.43
C THR A 542 25.28 8.00 -15.22
N CYS A 543 24.80 7.35 -16.28
CA CYS A 543 24.50 5.91 -16.21
C CYS A 543 25.78 5.04 -16.14
N ALA A 544 26.04 4.43 -14.97
CA ALA A 544 27.23 3.62 -14.71
C ALA A 544 27.03 2.14 -15.06
N PHE A 545 28.03 1.53 -15.70
CA PHE A 545 28.10 0.09 -15.98
C PHE A 545 29.26 -0.52 -15.18
N ASP A 546 29.24 -1.84 -14.99
CA ASP A 546 30.37 -2.54 -14.37
C ASP A 546 31.60 -2.48 -15.31
N GLU A 547 32.79 -2.60 -14.72
CA GLU A 547 34.04 -2.66 -15.47
C GLU A 547 34.72 -4.02 -15.32
N VAL A 548 35.57 -4.37 -16.29
CA VAL A 548 36.40 -5.57 -16.18
C VAL A 548 37.34 -5.51 -14.96
N PRO A 549 37.68 -6.67 -14.35
CA PRO A 549 38.61 -6.71 -13.22
C PRO A 549 39.94 -6.00 -13.51
N LEU A 550 40.34 -5.13 -12.59
CA LEU A 550 41.56 -4.34 -12.69
C LEU A 550 42.80 -5.18 -12.34
N GLY A 551 43.89 -4.93 -13.07
CA GLY A 551 45.21 -5.46 -12.76
C GLY A 551 45.70 -6.57 -13.69
N THR A 552 46.91 -7.06 -13.39
CA THR A 552 47.52 -8.20 -14.10
C THR A 552 47.28 -9.44 -13.25
N HIS A 553 46.49 -10.38 -13.76
CA HIS A 553 46.09 -11.55 -12.99
C HIS A 553 47.03 -12.73 -13.26
N TRP A 554 47.71 -13.16 -12.21
CA TRP A 554 48.63 -14.29 -12.19
C TRP A 554 47.92 -15.53 -11.66
N ARG A 555 47.33 -16.33 -12.54
CA ARG A 555 46.75 -17.65 -12.17
C ARG A 555 47.42 -18.82 -12.88
N ARG A 556 47.88 -18.63 -14.12
CA ARG A 556 48.77 -19.52 -14.90
C ARG A 556 49.61 -18.67 -15.86
N TRP A 557 50.75 -19.19 -16.31
CA TRP A 557 51.56 -18.55 -17.36
C TRP A 557 50.89 -18.81 -18.73
N PRO A 558 50.72 -17.78 -19.59
CA PRO A 558 51.12 -16.38 -19.41
C PRO A 558 50.10 -15.53 -18.60
N PRO A 559 50.53 -14.43 -17.95
CA PRO A 559 49.63 -13.55 -17.18
C PRO A 559 48.56 -12.92 -18.06
N VAL A 560 47.33 -12.81 -17.53
CA VAL A 560 46.19 -12.26 -18.27
C VAL A 560 45.94 -10.83 -17.82
N ARG A 561 45.95 -9.89 -18.76
CA ARG A 561 45.56 -8.49 -18.56
C ARG A 561 44.32 -8.19 -19.39
N PHE A 562 43.21 -7.89 -18.72
CA PHE A 562 41.98 -7.48 -19.39
C PHE A 562 42.09 -6.03 -19.88
N THR A 563 41.35 -5.74 -20.94
CA THR A 563 41.27 -4.39 -21.51
C THR A 563 40.16 -3.64 -20.78
N GLN A 564 40.48 -2.53 -20.12
CA GLN A 564 39.48 -1.67 -19.47
C GLN A 564 38.39 -1.29 -20.47
N ARG A 565 37.15 -1.59 -20.09
CA ARG A 565 35.90 -1.31 -20.82
C ARG A 565 34.72 -1.51 -19.87
N ARG A 566 33.58 -0.93 -20.25
CA ARG A 566 32.27 -1.25 -19.66
C ARG A 566 31.81 -2.67 -20.03
N THR A 567 31.21 -3.36 -19.08
CA THR A 567 30.71 -4.74 -19.21
C THR A 567 29.33 -4.90 -18.60
N LEU A 568 28.58 -5.87 -19.14
CA LEU A 568 27.27 -6.25 -18.63
C LEU A 568 27.38 -7.19 -17.43
N ALA A 569 26.42 -7.10 -16.51
CA ALA A 569 26.34 -8.00 -15.35
C ALA A 569 26.33 -9.48 -15.77
N GLU A 570 25.60 -9.82 -16.84
CA GLU A 570 25.54 -11.20 -17.32
C GLU A 570 26.86 -11.71 -17.90
N GLU A 571 27.73 -10.83 -18.40
CA GLU A 571 29.09 -11.21 -18.78
C GLU A 571 29.94 -11.55 -17.55
N HIS A 572 29.81 -10.77 -16.46
CA HIS A 572 30.48 -11.07 -15.19
C HIS A 572 30.07 -12.45 -14.70
N HIS A 573 28.76 -12.72 -14.67
CA HIS A 573 28.19 -14.01 -14.29
C HIS A 573 28.73 -15.17 -15.14
N TRP A 574 28.74 -15.00 -16.46
CA TRP A 574 29.28 -16.01 -17.39
C TRP A 574 30.77 -16.26 -17.15
N ARG A 575 31.59 -15.22 -17.02
CA ARG A 575 33.04 -15.37 -16.82
C ARG A 575 33.39 -15.94 -15.46
N ALA A 576 32.64 -15.59 -14.42
CA ALA A 576 32.78 -16.16 -13.08
C ALA A 576 32.44 -17.66 -13.06
N SER A 577 31.49 -18.09 -13.91
CA SER A 577 31.10 -19.51 -14.01
C SER A 577 32.11 -20.40 -14.74
N GLN A 578 33.14 -19.84 -15.37
CA GLN A 578 34.12 -20.63 -16.12
C GLN A 578 35.12 -21.34 -15.21
N PRO A 579 35.61 -22.54 -15.56
CA PRO A 579 36.66 -23.23 -14.81
C PRO A 579 37.94 -22.38 -14.65
N THR A 580 38.21 -21.53 -15.64
CA THR A 580 39.34 -20.60 -15.70
C THR A 580 39.04 -19.20 -15.17
N ALA A 581 37.97 -19.01 -14.40
CA ALA A 581 37.58 -17.71 -13.86
C ALA A 581 38.73 -17.03 -13.11
N VAL A 582 38.83 -15.71 -13.32
CA VAL A 582 39.77 -14.82 -12.64
C VAL A 582 39.05 -14.15 -11.46
N ARG A 583 39.74 -13.96 -10.33
CA ARG A 583 39.16 -13.26 -9.17
C ARG A 583 38.85 -11.80 -9.54
N GLY A 584 37.62 -11.36 -9.27
CA GLY A 584 37.14 -10.00 -9.57
C GLY A 584 35.92 -9.96 -10.50
N TRP A 585 35.56 -11.06 -11.16
CA TRP A 585 34.27 -11.15 -11.86
C TRP A 585 33.14 -11.40 -10.85
N ASN A 586 32.03 -10.67 -11.01
CA ASN A 586 30.86 -10.80 -10.14
C ASN A 586 30.15 -12.14 -10.42
N VAL A 587 29.74 -12.84 -9.35
CA VAL A 587 29.07 -14.15 -9.45
C VAL A 587 27.57 -13.92 -9.63
N ALA A 588 26.94 -14.78 -10.44
CA ALA A 588 25.49 -14.75 -10.62
C ALA A 588 24.74 -14.82 -9.29
N VAL A 589 23.82 -13.87 -9.09
CA VAL A 589 22.78 -13.98 -8.05
C VAL A 589 21.86 -15.16 -8.41
N LEU A 590 21.33 -15.86 -7.40
CA LEU A 590 20.35 -16.95 -7.58
C LEU A 590 19.18 -16.47 -8.46
N GLY A 591 18.87 -17.21 -9.54
CA GLY A 591 17.78 -16.87 -10.47
C GLY A 591 18.17 -16.13 -11.76
N ALA A 592 19.42 -15.64 -11.89
CA ALA A 592 19.87 -14.90 -13.08
C ALA A 592 19.93 -15.73 -14.39
N GLY A 593 19.89 -17.06 -14.29
CA GLY A 593 20.03 -17.98 -15.43
C GLY A 593 21.47 -18.12 -15.92
N ARG A 594 21.76 -19.19 -16.67
CA ARG A 594 23.07 -19.39 -17.32
C ARG A 594 23.02 -18.88 -18.75
N ILE A 595 23.57 -17.70 -18.97
CA ILE A 595 23.61 -17.05 -20.28
C ILE A 595 25.00 -17.25 -20.90
N GLY A 596 25.03 -17.57 -22.19
CA GLY A 596 26.25 -17.79 -22.95
C GLY A 596 26.60 -16.63 -23.89
N PRO A 597 27.77 -16.68 -24.54
CA PRO A 597 28.22 -15.63 -25.45
C PRO A 597 27.29 -15.41 -26.65
N ALA A 598 26.61 -16.47 -27.12
CA ALA A 598 25.67 -16.39 -28.24
C ALA A 598 24.49 -15.45 -27.94
N GLN A 599 24.01 -15.46 -26.70
CA GLN A 599 22.93 -14.59 -26.25
C GLN A 599 23.40 -13.17 -25.87
N LEU A 600 24.62 -13.03 -25.36
CA LEU A 600 25.18 -11.72 -24.98
C LEU A 600 25.58 -10.86 -26.18
N ALA A 601 26.03 -11.46 -27.29
CA ALA A 601 26.46 -10.71 -28.46
C ALA A 601 25.35 -9.81 -29.06
N PRO A 602 24.10 -10.28 -29.24
CA PRO A 602 22.97 -9.43 -29.61
C PRO A 602 22.69 -8.28 -28.63
N VAL A 603 22.79 -8.54 -27.31
CA VAL A 603 22.56 -7.52 -26.26
C VAL A 603 23.59 -6.39 -26.37
N TYR A 604 24.88 -6.74 -26.49
CA TYR A 604 25.95 -5.76 -26.75
C TYR A 604 25.74 -4.98 -28.05
N ARG A 605 25.25 -5.61 -29.11
CA ARG A 605 24.96 -4.95 -30.38
C ARG A 605 23.83 -3.92 -30.24
N ALA A 606 22.76 -4.27 -29.53
CA ALA A 606 21.64 -3.38 -29.29
C ALA A 606 22.06 -2.16 -28.48
N LEU A 607 22.77 -2.36 -27.36
CA LEU A 607 23.30 -1.26 -26.53
C LEU A 607 24.32 -0.38 -27.27
N ARG A 608 25.14 -0.97 -28.16
CA ARG A 608 26.00 -0.20 -29.05
C ARG A 608 25.16 0.75 -29.92
N LYS A 609 24.14 0.22 -30.59
CA LYS A 609 23.26 1.02 -31.46
C LYS A 609 22.56 2.13 -30.68
N ALA A 610 22.00 1.83 -29.51
CA ALA A 610 21.42 2.83 -28.61
C ALA A 610 22.41 3.95 -28.25
N SER A 611 23.67 3.57 -27.95
CA SER A 611 24.73 4.54 -27.64
C SER A 611 25.15 5.40 -28.84
N GLU A 612 25.21 4.80 -30.04
CA GLU A 612 25.48 5.52 -31.30
C GLU A 612 24.36 6.53 -31.60
N ASP A 613 23.11 6.13 -31.47
CA ASP A 613 21.93 6.98 -31.65
C ASP A 613 21.89 8.11 -30.61
N GLY A 614 22.34 7.84 -29.38
CA GLY A 614 22.53 8.82 -28.30
C GLY A 614 23.80 9.69 -28.41
N LYS A 615 24.57 9.59 -29.50
CA LYS A 615 25.85 10.31 -29.72
C LYS A 615 26.93 10.04 -28.65
N ASN A 616 26.83 8.92 -27.93
CA ASN A 616 27.82 8.46 -26.96
C ASN A 616 28.85 7.53 -27.62
N GLU A 617 29.76 8.12 -28.40
CA GLU A 617 30.83 7.43 -29.13
C GLU A 617 31.77 6.60 -28.21
N PRO A 618 32.16 7.07 -27.00
CA PRO A 618 32.94 6.25 -26.06
C PRO A 618 32.21 4.99 -25.60
N GLY A 619 30.94 5.11 -25.21
CA GLY A 619 30.13 3.98 -24.78
C GLY A 619 29.93 2.96 -25.90
N ALA A 620 29.63 3.43 -27.11
CA ALA A 620 29.48 2.58 -28.29
C ALA A 620 30.74 1.75 -28.58
N ALA A 621 31.93 2.34 -28.44
CA ALA A 621 33.19 1.65 -28.66
C ALA A 621 33.43 0.51 -27.65
N ASP A 622 33.07 0.72 -26.39
CA ASP A 622 33.19 -0.32 -25.35
C ASP A 622 32.23 -1.49 -25.61
N PHE A 623 30.97 -1.19 -25.97
CA PHE A 623 29.99 -2.21 -26.34
C PHE A 623 30.34 -2.96 -27.62
N TYR A 624 30.94 -2.29 -28.62
CA TYR A 624 31.49 -2.95 -29.81
C TYR A 624 32.59 -3.95 -29.44
N TYR A 625 33.51 -3.55 -28.57
CA TYR A 625 34.59 -4.43 -28.12
C TYR A 625 34.01 -5.63 -27.32
N GLY A 626 32.96 -5.42 -26.53
CA GLY A 626 32.15 -6.45 -25.87
C GLY A 626 31.54 -7.46 -26.84
N GLU A 627 30.82 -6.97 -27.86
CA GLU A 627 30.19 -7.78 -28.90
C GLU A 627 31.21 -8.70 -29.60
N MET A 628 32.33 -8.14 -30.05
CA MET A 628 33.37 -8.90 -30.76
C MET A 628 34.00 -9.98 -29.86
N GLU A 629 34.15 -9.70 -28.57
CA GLU A 629 34.65 -10.70 -27.63
C GLU A 629 33.66 -11.84 -27.37
N MET A 630 32.37 -11.55 -27.29
CA MET A 630 31.34 -12.59 -27.18
C MET A 630 31.29 -13.45 -28.44
N ARG A 631 31.33 -12.86 -29.64
CA ARG A 631 31.39 -13.61 -30.91
C ARG A 631 32.63 -14.49 -31.03
N ARG A 632 33.79 -14.05 -30.52
CA ARG A 632 35.03 -14.84 -30.50
C ARG A 632 34.89 -16.08 -29.59
N HIS A 633 34.16 -15.96 -28.49
CA HIS A 633 33.97 -17.05 -27.51
C HIS A 633 32.73 -17.91 -27.75
N ASP A 634 31.81 -17.45 -28.60
CA ASP A 634 30.66 -18.24 -29.03
C ASP A 634 31.11 -19.49 -29.80
N ARG A 635 30.80 -20.68 -29.29
CA ARG A 635 31.13 -21.95 -29.97
C ARG A 635 29.96 -22.53 -30.74
N THR A 636 28.79 -21.90 -30.62
CA THR A 636 27.50 -22.39 -31.09
C THR A 636 27.03 -21.67 -32.35
N GLY A 637 27.09 -20.34 -32.38
CA GLY A 637 26.61 -19.53 -33.51
C GLY A 637 27.70 -19.11 -34.50
N THR A 638 28.93 -18.85 -34.06
CA THR A 638 30.01 -18.37 -34.95
C THR A 638 30.86 -19.50 -35.53
N THR A 639 31.09 -19.44 -36.84
CA THR A 639 31.87 -20.46 -37.55
C THR A 639 33.34 -20.47 -37.09
N ARG A 640 34.04 -21.60 -37.27
CA ARG A 640 35.47 -21.70 -36.90
C ARG A 640 36.34 -20.70 -37.68
N ALA A 641 36.01 -20.45 -38.95
CA ALA A 641 36.73 -19.50 -39.81
C ALA A 641 36.53 -18.05 -39.32
N GLU A 642 35.30 -17.65 -39.02
CA GLU A 642 34.98 -16.33 -38.48
C GLU A 642 35.66 -16.11 -37.13
N ARG A 643 35.67 -17.11 -36.25
CA ARG A 643 36.40 -17.03 -34.97
C ARG A 643 37.91 -16.91 -35.16
N GLY A 644 38.49 -17.61 -36.13
CA GLY A 644 39.90 -17.45 -36.49
C GLY A 644 40.21 -16.02 -36.95
N LEU A 645 39.34 -15.44 -37.78
CA LEU A 645 39.45 -14.06 -38.24
C LEU A 645 39.32 -13.07 -37.07
N LEU A 646 38.33 -13.23 -36.20
CA LEU A 646 38.15 -12.40 -35.00
C LEU A 646 39.36 -12.52 -34.05
N HIS A 647 39.95 -13.71 -33.94
CA HIS A 647 41.15 -13.93 -33.14
C HIS A 647 42.35 -13.16 -33.71
N GLY A 648 42.56 -13.22 -35.03
CA GLY A 648 43.58 -12.44 -35.72
C GLY A 648 43.34 -10.93 -35.61
N TYR A 649 42.10 -10.47 -35.79
CA TYR A 649 41.73 -9.07 -35.69
C TYR A 649 41.92 -8.49 -34.27
N TRP A 650 41.61 -9.29 -33.24
CA TRP A 650 41.90 -8.98 -31.84
C TRP A 650 43.41 -8.86 -31.57
N LEU A 651 44.18 -9.83 -32.06
CA LEU A 651 45.62 -9.89 -31.85
C LEU A 651 46.33 -8.70 -32.50
N LEU A 652 45.99 -8.41 -33.76
CA LEU A 652 46.66 -7.40 -34.56
C LEU A 652 46.29 -5.96 -34.15
N SER A 653 45.03 -5.71 -33.75
CA SER A 653 44.55 -4.32 -33.57
C SER A 653 43.63 -4.09 -32.38
N GLY A 654 43.32 -5.14 -31.59
CA GLY A 654 42.30 -5.05 -30.55
C GLY A 654 40.93 -4.65 -31.10
N TYR A 655 40.53 -5.28 -32.21
CA TYR A 655 39.32 -4.95 -32.96
C TYR A 655 39.30 -3.51 -33.51
N GLY A 656 40.44 -2.99 -33.98
CA GLY A 656 40.54 -1.66 -34.57
C GLY A 656 40.41 -0.49 -33.59
N LEU A 657 40.30 -0.74 -32.28
CA LEU A 657 40.09 0.29 -31.26
C LEU A 657 41.35 0.69 -30.50
N ARG A 658 42.47 -0.05 -30.67
CA ARG A 658 43.69 0.13 -29.88
C ARG A 658 44.92 0.34 -30.76
N ALA A 659 45.31 1.61 -30.91
CA ALA A 659 46.46 2.03 -31.70
C ALA A 659 47.78 1.39 -31.24
N THR A 660 47.97 1.18 -29.93
CA THR A 660 49.19 0.56 -29.38
C THR A 660 49.40 -0.87 -29.86
N ARG A 661 48.32 -1.66 -30.00
CA ARG A 661 48.39 -3.03 -30.54
C ARG A 661 48.65 -3.03 -32.04
N ALA A 662 48.01 -2.12 -32.77
CA ALA A 662 48.23 -1.96 -34.21
C ALA A 662 49.67 -1.53 -34.51
N LEU A 663 50.20 -0.54 -33.80
CA LEU A 663 51.59 -0.07 -33.92
C LEU A 663 52.60 -1.14 -33.47
N GLY A 664 52.30 -1.88 -32.40
CA GLY A 664 53.13 -3.00 -31.97
C GLY A 664 53.16 -4.14 -33.00
N SER A 665 52.02 -4.46 -33.59
CA SER A 665 51.91 -5.45 -34.67
C SER A 665 52.60 -4.98 -35.95
N LEU A 666 52.53 -3.68 -36.25
CA LEU A 666 53.28 -3.06 -37.35
C LEU A 666 54.78 -3.19 -37.11
N ALA A 667 55.28 -2.84 -35.91
CA ALA A 667 56.69 -2.96 -35.57
C ALA A 667 57.17 -4.43 -35.63
N ALA A 668 56.36 -5.37 -35.15
CA ALA A 668 56.66 -6.79 -35.24
C ALA A 668 56.67 -7.30 -36.69
N ALA A 669 55.70 -6.89 -37.51
CA ALA A 669 55.65 -7.21 -38.93
C ALA A 669 56.87 -6.65 -39.67
N MET A 670 57.19 -5.37 -39.46
CA MET A 670 58.39 -4.74 -40.01
C MET A 670 59.66 -5.47 -39.58
N LEU A 671 59.78 -5.89 -38.32
CA LEU A 671 60.94 -6.64 -37.84
C LEU A 671 61.04 -8.02 -38.53
N VAL A 672 59.91 -8.72 -38.72
CA VAL A 672 59.87 -9.97 -39.48
C VAL A 672 60.24 -9.74 -40.94
N THR A 673 59.71 -8.71 -41.59
CA THR A 673 60.07 -8.31 -42.97
C THR A 673 61.57 -8.04 -43.08
N ILE A 674 62.14 -7.28 -42.14
CA ILE A 674 63.58 -6.97 -42.10
C ILE A 674 64.40 -8.25 -41.95
N VAL A 675 64.03 -9.15 -41.05
CA VAL A 675 64.72 -10.45 -40.85
C VAL A 675 64.64 -11.32 -42.11
N LEU A 676 63.47 -11.40 -42.75
CA LEU A 676 63.28 -12.18 -43.98
C LEU A 676 64.03 -11.56 -45.18
N LEU A 677 64.05 -10.23 -45.30
CA LEU A 677 64.82 -9.52 -46.33
C LEU A 677 66.33 -9.70 -46.14
N MET A 678 66.84 -9.61 -44.91
CA MET A 678 68.26 -9.88 -44.61
C MET A 678 68.63 -11.33 -44.95
N GLY A 679 67.77 -12.28 -44.57
CA GLY A 679 67.99 -13.71 -44.77
C GLY A 679 67.90 -14.17 -46.23
N PHE A 680 66.90 -13.68 -46.97
CA PHE A 680 66.52 -14.22 -48.28
C PHE A 680 66.25 -13.18 -49.37
N GLY A 681 65.92 -11.94 -49.00
CA GLY A 681 65.41 -10.94 -49.94
C GLY A 681 66.44 -10.04 -50.62
N LEU A 682 67.52 -9.68 -49.90
CA LEU A 682 68.61 -8.87 -50.45
C LEU A 682 69.63 -9.77 -51.19
N PRO A 683 70.06 -9.39 -52.41
CA PRO A 683 71.05 -10.15 -53.15
C PRO A 683 72.40 -10.18 -52.44
N GLN A 684 73.26 -11.12 -52.83
CA GLN A 684 74.61 -11.23 -52.29
C GLN A 684 75.47 -10.01 -52.65
N ASP A 685 75.39 -9.56 -53.90
CA ASP A 685 76.02 -8.36 -54.42
C ASP A 685 74.99 -7.52 -55.19
N SER A 686 75.11 -6.20 -55.18
CA SER A 686 74.28 -5.34 -56.03
C SER A 686 74.60 -5.64 -57.50
N PRO A 687 73.63 -6.02 -58.36
CA PRO A 687 73.90 -6.36 -59.75
C PRO A 687 74.47 -5.16 -60.48
N LYS A 688 75.70 -5.29 -60.96
CA LYS A 688 76.41 -4.22 -61.67
C LYS A 688 75.77 -4.03 -63.04
N GLN A 689 75.31 -2.82 -63.34
CA GLN A 689 74.82 -2.48 -64.67
C GLN A 689 76.02 -2.27 -65.60
N THR A 690 76.17 -3.15 -66.59
CA THR A 690 77.19 -3.01 -67.63
C THR A 690 76.51 -2.45 -68.88
N ALA A 691 76.72 -1.16 -69.15
CA ALA A 691 76.30 -0.54 -70.40
C ALA A 691 77.34 -0.86 -71.47
N THR A 692 77.01 -1.74 -72.41
CA THR A 692 77.83 -1.96 -73.61
C THR A 692 77.22 -1.18 -74.76
N GLY A 693 78.06 -0.44 -75.49
CA GLY A 693 77.62 0.39 -76.61
C GLY A 693 78.39 0.04 -77.86
N THR A 694 77.69 -0.29 -78.94
CA THR A 694 78.31 -0.51 -80.26
C THR A 694 78.35 0.80 -81.04
N VAL A 695 79.56 1.28 -81.38
CA VAL A 695 79.76 2.47 -82.23
C VAL A 695 79.92 2.02 -83.68
N SER A 696 79.01 2.45 -84.57
CA SER A 696 79.12 2.15 -86.00
C SER A 696 80.19 3.03 -86.66
N PRO A 697 81.07 2.49 -87.54
CA PRO A 697 82.10 3.27 -88.22
C PRO A 697 81.44 4.10 -89.33
N GLY A 698 81.12 5.35 -89.02
CA GLY A 698 80.46 6.27 -89.96
C GLY A 698 79.68 7.43 -89.32
N GLY A 699 79.53 7.45 -87.99
CA GLY A 699 78.80 8.51 -87.29
C GLY A 699 77.28 8.32 -87.40
N GLY A 700 76.71 7.57 -86.46
CA GLY A 700 75.28 7.33 -86.35
C GLY A 700 74.94 6.61 -85.05
N ARG A 701 73.77 6.94 -84.50
CA ARG A 701 73.11 6.54 -83.23
C ARG A 701 73.79 5.39 -82.45
N VAL A 702 74.27 5.68 -81.24
CA VAL A 702 74.76 4.68 -80.28
C VAL A 702 73.57 4.03 -79.59
N THR A 703 73.42 2.71 -79.75
CA THR A 703 72.49 1.90 -78.98
C THR A 703 73.24 1.35 -77.78
N PHE A 704 72.81 1.66 -76.57
CA PHE A 704 73.33 1.07 -75.33
C PHE A 704 72.43 -0.10 -74.95
N GLU A 705 73.02 -1.29 -74.88
CA GLU A 705 72.36 -2.46 -74.30
C GLU A 705 72.84 -2.55 -72.83
N ILE A 706 71.90 -2.35 -71.91
CA ILE A 706 72.16 -2.39 -70.46
C ILE A 706 71.74 -3.78 -69.99
N ASP A 707 72.71 -4.70 -69.93
CA ASP A 707 72.50 -6.01 -69.33
C ASP A 707 72.61 -5.93 -67.82
N LYS A 708 71.62 -6.51 -67.12
CA LYS A 708 71.58 -6.59 -65.67
C LYS A 708 71.45 -8.05 -65.27
N ALA A 709 72.45 -8.57 -64.57
CA ALA A 709 72.44 -9.94 -64.07
C ALA A 709 71.34 -10.14 -63.01
N ASP A 710 70.70 -11.30 -63.03
CA ASP A 710 69.66 -11.64 -62.06
C ASP A 710 70.23 -11.72 -60.64
N PRO A 711 69.53 -11.14 -59.64
CA PRO A 711 69.98 -11.10 -58.25
C PRO A 711 70.04 -12.52 -57.63
N GLN A 712 71.23 -12.92 -57.18
CA GLN A 712 71.47 -14.24 -56.58
C GLN A 712 71.21 -14.28 -55.07
N TYR A 713 70.78 -15.45 -54.58
CA TYR A 713 70.54 -15.71 -53.16
C TYR A 713 71.82 -15.61 -52.31
N PRO A 714 71.73 -15.10 -51.06
CA PRO A 714 72.89 -14.94 -50.19
C PRO A 714 73.45 -16.28 -49.67
N THR A 715 74.71 -16.57 -49.99
CA THR A 715 75.43 -17.78 -49.53
C THR A 715 76.36 -17.54 -48.32
N GLY A 716 76.62 -16.28 -47.94
CA GLY A 716 77.51 -15.88 -46.83
C GLY A 716 76.79 -15.42 -45.54
N ASN A 717 77.47 -14.59 -44.72
CA ASN A 717 76.92 -14.09 -43.44
C ASN A 717 75.68 -13.19 -43.68
N ARG A 718 74.51 -13.64 -43.25
CA ARG A 718 73.21 -13.08 -43.65
C ARG A 718 72.75 -11.89 -42.79
N PHE A 719 73.30 -11.75 -41.58
CA PHE A 719 72.89 -10.75 -40.59
C PHE A 719 74.03 -9.75 -40.32
N THR A 720 74.17 -8.76 -41.22
CA THR A 720 75.16 -7.68 -41.10
C THR A 720 74.46 -6.32 -40.97
N SER A 721 75.15 -5.32 -40.41
CA SER A 721 74.62 -3.96 -40.24
C SER A 721 74.23 -3.30 -41.58
N GLU A 722 75.03 -3.49 -42.63
CA GLU A 722 74.75 -2.96 -43.97
C GLU A 722 73.48 -3.57 -44.59
N ARG A 723 73.27 -4.87 -44.41
CA ARG A 723 72.05 -5.55 -44.90
C ARG A 723 70.83 -5.13 -44.09
N PHE A 724 70.99 -4.88 -42.79
CA PHE A 724 69.93 -4.33 -41.94
C PHE A 724 69.48 -2.94 -42.42
N GLU A 725 70.41 -2.03 -42.72
CA GLU A 725 70.08 -0.68 -43.21
C GLU A 725 69.33 -0.73 -44.55
N LYS A 726 69.80 -1.57 -45.49
CA LYS A 726 69.10 -1.80 -46.77
C LYS A 726 67.71 -2.40 -46.56
N ALA A 727 67.57 -3.42 -45.71
CA ALA A 727 66.29 -4.06 -45.41
C ALA A 727 65.32 -3.10 -44.70
N LEU A 728 65.82 -2.27 -43.77
CA LEU A 728 65.06 -1.24 -43.08
C LEU A 728 64.54 -0.18 -44.07
N ASN A 729 65.37 0.29 -45.00
CA ASN A 729 64.97 1.24 -46.04
C ASN A 729 63.91 0.66 -46.97
N VAL A 730 64.02 -0.61 -47.37
CA VAL A 730 62.99 -1.29 -48.18
C VAL A 730 61.67 -1.41 -47.42
N THR A 731 61.74 -1.79 -46.15
CA THR A 731 60.57 -1.95 -45.28
C THR A 731 59.87 -0.61 -45.05
N LEU A 732 60.60 0.44 -44.63
CA LEU A 732 60.04 1.78 -44.40
C LEU A 732 59.40 2.39 -45.65
N ASN A 733 60.04 2.21 -46.82
CA ASN A 733 59.45 2.67 -48.08
C ASN A 733 58.17 1.90 -48.41
N SER A 734 58.11 0.60 -48.11
CA SER A 734 56.92 -0.24 -48.33
C SER A 734 55.75 0.18 -47.44
N VAL A 735 55.99 0.55 -46.18
CA VAL A 735 54.95 1.10 -45.26
C VAL A 735 54.27 2.35 -45.84
N VAL A 736 55.01 3.19 -46.56
CA VAL A 736 54.54 4.49 -47.10
C VAL A 736 54.23 4.41 -48.61
N PHE A 737 54.03 3.21 -49.16
CA PHE A 737 53.76 2.98 -50.59
C PHE A 737 54.80 3.60 -51.55
N ARG A 738 56.05 3.71 -51.13
CA ARG A 738 57.16 4.16 -51.98
C ARG A 738 57.94 2.96 -52.52
N SER A 739 58.34 3.04 -53.79
CA SER A 739 59.27 2.06 -54.36
C SER A 739 60.65 2.23 -53.72
N SER A 740 61.20 1.15 -53.16
CA SER A 740 62.52 1.17 -52.52
C SER A 740 63.68 1.38 -53.50
N GLY A 741 63.46 1.12 -54.80
CA GLY A 741 64.49 1.23 -55.84
C GLY A 741 65.65 0.24 -55.68
N GLN A 742 65.51 -0.74 -54.78
CA GLN A 742 66.53 -1.75 -54.50
C GLN A 742 66.31 -2.99 -55.37
N ASP A 743 67.41 -3.61 -55.77
CA ASP A 743 67.38 -4.89 -56.46
C ASP A 743 67.17 -6.01 -55.45
N LEU A 744 66.07 -6.75 -55.62
CA LEU A 744 65.64 -7.81 -54.72
C LEU A 744 65.70 -9.16 -55.44
N THR A 745 66.03 -10.22 -54.71
CA THR A 745 65.87 -11.60 -55.21
C THR A 745 64.39 -11.89 -55.46
N THR A 746 64.06 -12.96 -56.19
CA THR A 746 62.66 -13.39 -56.39
C THR A 746 61.91 -13.56 -55.06
N ALA A 747 62.57 -14.12 -54.04
CA ALA A 747 61.99 -14.21 -52.70
C ALA A 747 61.82 -12.82 -52.05
N GLY A 748 62.79 -11.91 -52.24
CA GLY A 748 62.72 -10.52 -51.79
C GLY A 748 61.56 -9.75 -52.42
N THR A 749 61.29 -9.97 -53.71
CA THR A 749 60.14 -9.37 -54.41
C THR A 749 58.82 -9.83 -53.78
N TYR A 750 58.66 -11.14 -53.50
CA TYR A 750 57.45 -11.63 -52.81
C TYR A 750 57.32 -11.12 -51.36
N ILE A 751 58.44 -10.99 -50.64
CA ILE A 751 58.46 -10.40 -49.28
C ILE A 751 58.06 -8.93 -49.33
N GLU A 752 58.62 -8.14 -50.26
CA GLU A 752 58.27 -6.72 -50.45
C GLU A 752 56.79 -6.57 -50.88
N MET A 753 56.30 -7.40 -51.81
CA MET A 753 54.88 -7.39 -52.21
C MET A 753 53.95 -7.67 -51.02
N THR A 754 54.32 -8.62 -50.15
CA THR A 754 53.53 -8.97 -48.96
C THR A 754 53.55 -7.82 -47.93
N SER A 755 54.73 -7.24 -47.70
CA SER A 755 54.93 -6.08 -46.82
C SER A 755 54.11 -4.86 -47.29
N ARG A 756 54.09 -4.58 -48.60
CA ARG A 756 53.29 -3.50 -49.22
C ARG A 756 51.77 -3.64 -49.08
N LEU A 757 51.28 -4.81 -48.68
CA LEU A 757 49.86 -5.02 -48.36
C LEU A 757 49.64 -5.00 -46.84
N LEU A 758 50.46 -5.75 -46.09
CA LEU A 758 50.25 -5.98 -44.67
C LEU A 758 50.58 -4.75 -43.82
N GLU A 759 51.72 -4.10 -44.06
CA GLU A 759 52.20 -3.01 -43.22
C GLU A 759 51.36 -1.73 -43.38
N PRO A 760 50.97 -1.30 -44.60
CA PRO A 760 50.03 -0.18 -44.74
C PRO A 760 48.65 -0.47 -44.16
N ALA A 761 48.16 -1.72 -44.22
CA ALA A 761 46.90 -2.10 -43.59
C ALA A 761 46.95 -1.98 -42.07
N LEU A 762 48.07 -2.39 -41.43
CA LEU A 762 48.28 -2.20 -39.99
C LEU A 762 48.42 -0.72 -39.62
N LEU A 763 49.10 0.08 -40.44
CA LEU A 763 49.17 1.53 -40.27
C LEU A 763 47.78 2.17 -40.39
N ALA A 764 46.97 1.77 -41.37
CA ALA A 764 45.59 2.24 -41.53
C ALA A 764 44.73 1.89 -40.31
N LEU A 765 44.85 0.67 -39.76
CA LEU A 765 44.19 0.28 -38.52
C LEU A 765 44.65 1.12 -37.32
N ALA A 766 45.93 1.47 -37.23
CA ALA A 766 46.45 2.37 -36.20
C ALA A 766 45.85 3.79 -36.32
N VAL A 767 45.80 4.33 -37.54
CA VAL A 767 45.21 5.65 -37.82
C VAL A 767 43.70 5.66 -37.50
N LEU A 768 42.96 4.62 -37.87
CA LEU A 768 41.54 4.47 -37.53
C LEU A 768 41.33 4.40 -36.02
N ALA A 769 42.17 3.66 -35.29
CA ALA A 769 42.11 3.59 -33.83
C ALA A 769 42.41 4.93 -33.15
N ILE A 770 43.35 5.72 -33.69
CA ILE A 770 43.67 7.08 -33.21
C ILE A 770 42.50 8.02 -33.49
N ARG A 771 41.94 8.02 -34.70
CA ARG A 771 40.75 8.82 -35.05
C ARG A 771 39.58 8.48 -34.14
N GLY A 772 39.33 7.19 -33.91
CA GLY A 772 38.32 6.72 -32.98
C GLY A 772 38.61 7.11 -31.53
N ARG A 773 39.86 7.40 -31.14
CA ARG A 773 40.20 7.92 -29.81
C ARG A 773 39.99 9.43 -29.68
N ILE A 774 40.12 10.19 -30.77
CA ILE A 774 39.90 11.65 -30.79
C ILE A 774 38.41 11.99 -30.85
N LYS A 775 37.60 11.13 -31.47
CA LYS A 775 36.13 11.25 -31.48
C LYS A 775 35.47 10.88 -30.14
N ARG A 776 36.18 10.10 -29.32
CA ARG A 776 35.79 9.76 -27.95
C ARG A 776 36.20 10.89 -27.03
#